data_AF-A0AAF0UC31-F1
#
_entry.id   AF-A0AAF0UC31-F1
#
_cell.length_a   1.000
_cell.length_b   1.000
_cell.length_c   1.000
_cell.angle_alpha   90.00
_cell.angle_beta   90.00
_cell.angle_gamma   90.00
#
_symmetry.space_group_name_H-M   'P 1'
#
loop_
_entity.id
_entity.type
_entity.pdbx_description
1 polymer ?
#
loop_
_entity_poly.entity_id
_entity_poly.type
_entity_poly.pdbx_seq_one_letter_code
_entity_poly.pdbx_strand_id
1 'polypeptide(L)'
;MDDKDTELLCKVSANHLFLAQFEPFRATIRSLRVRNPELSRVILQTIVANGGRFDSIIWSQSCPSPALLTFLCTLELLQFNEPTSHLWSFDAAALKLRAEFCLILQNVISRVSESISSSELGAEAVDEVELNGDVSGINEDLKGLGDSLRVLVKISDMGLRRLRPDLIEMDDVIDTGGDIVVEEEEMMCLRRVFLENADIFDVLSLNIEKQVGWIENEDSDMAITVRTVVKHKEVEDKVFKSLQKCIQTAHLEAMRECLMNNDVDGAISHIRFLHLNYGINEEEYRVVSKDLLRRVLPGKDDYGDARREMRDKFLSVYGEALSSRCTPLVKMIQVIHDEMLLEEIESVKASESDQIPLPLQHLQNFIQELNSETTLNSTNSLLETVITSCMREMYQYARVHGVHLLECVMDTALSAVRKQKLHEASNILLLFPRLQPLLAVLGWDLLSGKTDLRRKLMQLLWTSKSQVLRLEDSPHYGNRSDEVSCVEHLCDLLCYQLDLASFVACVNSGKSWSLKSSLLLSGKEYMQQGNEDAHWDPFVENFVLERLSVQSPLRVLFDVVPSIKFQDAIELISMQPITSNLSAWRRMEDIELMHMRYALESAVLALGEMEKNIGEGVGNDQINSCYLKDLKNHLDAINNIFRKVSAI
;
A
#
# COMPACT_ATOMS: atom_id res chain seq x y z
N MET A 1 -6.16 -37.84 64.17
CA MET A 1 -6.22 -38.84 63.07
C MET A 1 -5.58 -38.30 61.80
N ASP A 2 -5.44 -36.98 61.63
CA ASP A 2 -4.98 -36.34 60.40
C ASP A 2 -3.51 -36.59 60.01
N ASP A 3 -2.64 -36.97 60.95
CA ASP A 3 -1.20 -37.11 60.71
C ASP A 3 -0.84 -38.40 59.91
N LYS A 4 -1.48 -39.54 60.23
CA LYS A 4 -1.22 -40.83 59.55
C LYS A 4 -1.67 -40.85 58.10
N ASP A 5 -2.80 -40.22 57.84
CA ASP A 5 -3.41 -40.12 56.51
C ASP A 5 -2.61 -39.18 55.60
N THR A 6 -2.04 -38.12 56.16
CA THR A 6 -1.11 -37.20 55.47
C THR A 6 0.20 -37.90 55.15
N GLU A 7 0.76 -38.65 56.11
CA GLU A 7 1.96 -39.47 55.91
C GLU A 7 1.77 -40.54 54.82
N LEU A 8 0.61 -41.21 54.80
CA LEU A 8 0.26 -42.18 53.76
C LEU A 8 0.19 -41.51 52.38
N LEU A 9 -0.47 -40.35 52.27
CA LEU A 9 -0.54 -39.60 51.02
C LEU A 9 0.86 -39.20 50.52
N CYS A 10 1.75 -38.71 51.39
CA CYS A 10 3.13 -38.39 51.02
C CYS A 10 3.90 -39.61 50.51
N LYS A 11 3.76 -40.77 51.16
CA LYS A 11 4.37 -42.03 50.72
C LYS A 11 3.87 -42.45 49.33
N VAL A 12 2.55 -42.37 49.11
CA VAL A 12 1.95 -42.71 47.81
C VAL A 12 2.36 -41.70 46.73
N SER A 13 2.41 -40.41 47.03
CA SER A 13 2.93 -39.37 46.12
C SER A 13 4.39 -39.63 45.74
N ALA A 14 5.25 -39.95 46.70
CA ALA A 14 6.66 -40.28 46.45
C ALA A 14 6.80 -41.52 45.55
N ASN A 15 5.98 -42.56 45.75
CA ASN A 15 5.98 -43.76 44.90
C ASN A 15 5.58 -43.44 43.45
N HIS A 16 4.54 -42.63 43.24
CA HIS A 16 4.14 -42.23 41.87
C HIS A 16 5.16 -41.29 41.22
N LEU A 17 5.81 -40.43 42.00
CA LEU A 17 6.91 -39.58 41.52
C LEU A 17 8.13 -40.43 41.11
N PHE A 18 8.50 -41.42 41.91
CA PHE A 18 9.59 -42.36 41.63
C PHE A 18 9.37 -43.12 40.30
N LEU A 19 8.13 -43.48 39.99
CA LEU A 19 7.75 -44.14 38.74
C LEU A 19 7.42 -43.17 37.58
N ALA A 20 7.64 -41.86 37.77
CA ALA A 20 7.29 -40.80 36.82
C ALA A 20 5.83 -40.89 36.30
N GLN A 21 4.89 -41.30 37.15
CA GLN A 21 3.46 -41.41 36.84
C GLN A 21 2.75 -40.10 37.21
N PHE A 22 2.77 -39.12 36.30
CA PHE A 22 2.33 -37.77 36.63
C PHE A 22 0.86 -37.65 37.04
N GLU A 23 -0.09 -38.27 36.33
CA GLU A 23 -1.52 -38.12 36.67
C GLU A 23 -1.89 -38.74 38.04
N PRO A 24 -1.44 -39.96 38.39
CA PRO A 24 -1.57 -40.47 39.76
C PRO A 24 -0.89 -39.58 40.81
N PHE A 25 0.32 -39.09 40.52
CA PHE A 25 1.02 -38.15 41.39
C PHE A 25 0.20 -36.88 41.62
N ARG A 26 -0.29 -36.24 40.56
CA ARG A 26 -1.15 -35.06 40.59
C ARG A 26 -2.41 -35.28 41.43
N ALA A 27 -3.08 -36.43 41.29
CA ALA A 27 -4.26 -36.76 42.09
C ALA A 27 -3.94 -36.84 43.60
N THR A 28 -2.81 -37.44 43.96
CA THR A 28 -2.37 -37.52 45.36
C THR A 28 -1.96 -36.17 45.91
N ILE A 29 -1.28 -35.33 45.12
CA ILE A 29 -0.92 -33.96 45.49
C ILE A 29 -2.14 -33.07 45.68
N ARG A 30 -3.17 -33.18 44.83
CA ARG A 30 -4.44 -32.46 45.02
C ARG A 30 -5.18 -32.91 46.27
N SER A 31 -5.15 -34.20 46.56
CA SER A 31 -5.73 -34.75 47.80
C SER A 31 -4.96 -34.26 49.03
N LEU A 32 -3.64 -34.16 48.93
CA LEU A 32 -2.77 -33.60 49.96
C LEU A 32 -3.04 -32.11 50.15
N ARG A 33 -3.23 -31.34 49.07
CA ARG A 33 -3.53 -29.89 49.12
C ARG A 33 -4.78 -29.57 49.95
N VAL A 34 -5.82 -30.41 49.89
CA VAL A 34 -7.05 -30.21 50.67
C VAL A 34 -6.81 -30.39 52.17
N ARG A 35 -5.86 -31.25 52.55
CA ARG A 35 -5.57 -31.61 53.94
C ARG A 35 -4.45 -30.78 54.56
N ASN A 36 -3.35 -30.63 53.82
CA ASN A 36 -2.17 -29.85 54.20
C ASN A 36 -1.65 -29.08 52.96
N PRO A 37 -2.14 -27.85 52.72
CA PRO A 37 -1.76 -27.06 51.55
C PRO A 37 -0.28 -26.67 51.59
N GLU A 38 0.29 -26.46 52.78
CA GLU A 38 1.69 -26.09 52.97
C GLU A 38 2.63 -27.19 52.52
N LEU A 39 2.38 -28.42 52.97
CA LEU A 39 3.20 -29.57 52.60
C LEU A 39 3.10 -29.87 51.09
N SER A 40 1.90 -29.78 50.51
CA SER A 40 1.71 -29.94 49.07
C SER A 40 2.45 -28.87 48.27
N ARG A 41 2.47 -27.62 48.76
CA ARG A 41 3.20 -26.50 48.15
C ARG A 41 4.70 -26.74 48.19
N VAL A 42 5.24 -27.11 49.35
CA VAL A 42 6.67 -27.40 49.52
C VAL A 42 7.13 -28.52 48.60
N ILE A 43 6.36 -29.63 48.49
CA ILE A 43 6.71 -30.73 47.59
C ILE A 43 6.81 -30.25 46.13
N LEU A 44 5.83 -29.49 45.65
CA LEU A 44 5.85 -28.94 44.29
C LEU A 44 7.00 -27.94 44.10
N GLN A 45 7.23 -27.06 45.07
CA GLN A 45 8.33 -26.10 45.05
C GLN A 45 9.70 -26.78 44.99
N THR A 46 9.92 -27.86 45.77
CA THR A 46 11.16 -28.64 45.73
C THR A 46 11.38 -29.30 44.37
N ILE A 47 10.33 -29.86 43.76
CA ILE A 47 10.44 -30.47 42.44
C ILE A 47 10.81 -29.43 41.37
N VAL A 48 10.17 -28.26 41.41
CA VAL A 48 10.43 -27.17 40.45
C VAL A 48 11.82 -26.56 40.67
N ALA A 49 12.23 -26.34 41.92
CA ALA A 49 13.55 -25.82 42.29
C ALA A 49 14.72 -26.69 41.81
N ASN A 50 14.53 -28.02 41.79
CA ASN A 50 15.52 -28.97 41.30
C ASN A 50 15.41 -29.24 39.78
N GLY A 51 14.49 -28.57 39.08
CA GLY A 51 14.25 -28.85 37.65
C GLY A 51 13.84 -30.29 37.38
N GLY A 52 13.16 -30.94 38.33
CA GLY A 52 12.75 -32.33 38.23
C GLY A 52 13.91 -33.33 38.16
N ARG A 53 15.17 -32.89 38.32
CA ARG A 53 16.35 -33.76 38.30
C ARG A 53 16.51 -34.42 39.65
N PHE A 54 16.04 -35.67 39.74
CA PHE A 54 16.23 -36.54 40.90
C PHE A 54 16.82 -37.86 40.43
N ASP A 55 17.95 -38.28 41.01
CA ASP A 55 18.69 -39.47 40.60
C ASP A 55 17.90 -40.78 40.74
N SER A 56 16.86 -40.77 41.59
CA SER A 56 16.04 -41.93 41.88
C SER A 56 14.82 -42.10 40.97
N ILE A 57 14.52 -41.19 40.05
CA ILE A 57 13.28 -41.28 39.24
C ILE A 57 13.49 -42.20 38.02
N ILE A 58 12.58 -43.14 37.84
CA ILE A 58 12.47 -43.98 36.64
C ILE A 58 11.53 -43.29 35.67
N TRP A 59 12.08 -42.72 34.60
CA TRP A 59 11.30 -42.00 33.58
C TRP A 59 10.35 -42.94 32.84
N SER A 60 9.12 -42.48 32.60
CA SER A 60 8.04 -43.26 32.02
C SER A 60 7.47 -42.59 30.78
N GLN A 61 6.65 -43.28 30.00
CA GLN A 61 5.93 -42.66 28.88
C GLN A 61 5.01 -41.51 29.32
N SER A 62 4.51 -41.51 30.57
CA SER A 62 3.67 -40.44 31.09
C SER A 62 4.44 -39.16 31.39
N CYS A 63 5.74 -39.28 31.70
CA CYS A 63 6.63 -38.16 31.92
C CYS A 63 8.06 -38.59 31.54
N PRO A 64 8.47 -38.38 30.27
CA PRO A 64 9.74 -38.90 29.75
C PRO A 64 10.96 -38.07 30.14
N SER A 65 10.79 -36.84 30.66
CA SER A 65 11.91 -35.96 30.97
C SER A 65 11.74 -35.15 32.26
N PRO A 66 12.86 -34.79 32.92
CA PRO A 66 12.86 -33.88 34.07
C PRO A 66 12.22 -32.52 33.79
N ALA A 67 12.46 -31.98 32.58
CA ALA A 67 11.92 -30.68 32.18
C ALA A 67 10.39 -30.72 32.05
N LEU A 68 9.82 -31.83 31.56
CA LEU A 68 8.36 -32.00 31.51
C LEU A 68 7.77 -32.12 32.91
N LEU A 69 8.40 -32.88 33.81
CA LEU A 69 7.99 -32.98 35.20
C LEU A 69 7.97 -31.59 35.86
N THR A 70 9.02 -30.81 35.65
CA THR A 70 9.14 -29.43 36.14
C THR A 70 8.00 -28.54 35.66
N PHE A 71 7.73 -28.56 34.35
CA PHE A 71 6.68 -27.75 33.75
C PHE A 71 5.29 -28.16 34.28
N LEU A 72 4.98 -29.45 34.32
CA LEU A 72 3.69 -29.95 34.80
C LEU A 72 3.49 -29.66 36.30
N CYS A 73 4.53 -29.83 37.12
CA CYS A 73 4.51 -29.44 38.54
C CYS A 73 4.35 -27.91 38.70
N THR A 74 4.95 -27.11 37.82
CA THR A 74 4.78 -25.65 37.82
C THR A 74 3.31 -25.29 37.54
N LEU A 75 2.64 -25.94 36.59
CA LEU A 75 1.22 -25.70 36.32
C LEU A 75 0.31 -26.01 37.52
N GLU A 76 0.61 -27.04 38.30
CA GLU A 76 -0.13 -27.33 39.52
C GLU A 76 0.21 -26.35 40.66
N LEU A 77 1.47 -25.90 40.75
CA LEU A 77 1.90 -24.89 41.71
C LEU A 77 1.21 -23.54 41.47
N LEU A 78 1.04 -23.13 40.21
CA LEU A 78 0.36 -21.89 39.83
C LEU A 78 -1.13 -21.84 40.21
N GLN A 79 -1.74 -22.97 40.62
CA GLN A 79 -3.12 -22.99 41.12
C GLN A 79 -3.22 -22.55 42.59
N PHE A 80 -2.09 -22.34 43.29
CA PHE A 80 -2.06 -21.77 44.63
C PHE A 80 -2.14 -20.23 44.56
N ASN A 81 -2.70 -19.58 45.59
CA ASN A 81 -2.82 -18.12 45.64
C ASN A 81 -1.45 -17.41 45.71
N GLU A 82 -0.44 -18.08 46.28
CA GLU A 82 0.92 -17.58 46.44
C GLU A 82 1.96 -18.67 46.08
N PRO A 83 2.19 -18.92 44.78
CA PRO A 83 3.04 -20.03 44.33
C PRO A 83 4.53 -19.81 44.62
N THR A 84 5.01 -18.56 44.57
CA THR A 84 6.42 -18.20 44.72
C THR A 84 6.82 -17.73 46.12
N SER A 85 5.84 -17.54 47.00
CA SER A 85 6.03 -17.02 48.36
C SER A 85 7.04 -17.88 49.15
N HIS A 86 7.94 -17.19 49.86
CA HIS A 86 9.05 -17.70 50.67
C HIS A 86 10.27 -18.32 49.94
N LEU A 87 10.20 -18.59 48.64
CA LEU A 87 11.28 -19.32 47.93
C LEU A 87 11.95 -18.53 46.79
N TRP A 88 11.16 -17.74 46.05
CA TRP A 88 11.63 -16.96 44.90
C TRP A 88 11.19 -15.49 45.00
N SER A 89 12.04 -14.60 44.52
CA SER A 89 11.83 -13.14 44.44
C SER A 89 11.04 -12.69 43.23
N PHE A 90 10.81 -13.59 42.27
CA PHE A 90 10.05 -13.33 41.05
C PHE A 90 8.60 -13.81 41.14
N ASP A 91 7.77 -13.33 40.22
CA ASP A 91 6.34 -13.58 40.22
C ASP A 91 5.96 -14.93 39.56
N ALA A 92 4.68 -15.28 39.67
CA ALA A 92 4.12 -16.50 39.09
C ALA A 92 4.29 -16.58 37.55
N ALA A 93 4.25 -15.43 36.86
CA ALA A 93 4.44 -15.37 35.42
C ALA A 93 5.89 -15.68 35.01
N ALA A 94 6.87 -15.12 35.71
CA ALA A 94 8.28 -15.41 35.51
C ALA A 94 8.62 -16.88 35.81
N LEU A 95 8.01 -17.48 36.86
CA LEU A 95 8.17 -18.91 37.15
C LEU A 95 7.73 -19.78 35.96
N LYS A 96 6.55 -19.47 35.41
CA LYS A 96 6.02 -20.17 34.24
C LYS A 96 6.98 -20.06 33.04
N LEU A 97 7.45 -18.85 32.73
CA LEU A 97 8.35 -18.61 31.61
C LEU A 97 9.67 -19.36 31.76
N ARG A 98 10.26 -19.38 32.96
CA ARG A 98 11.50 -20.12 33.27
C ARG A 98 11.33 -21.63 33.09
N ALA A 99 10.21 -22.19 33.56
CA ALA A 99 9.90 -23.61 33.37
C ALA A 99 9.64 -23.96 31.90
N GLU A 100 8.93 -23.09 31.16
CA GLU A 100 8.71 -23.23 29.71
C GLU A 100 10.03 -23.20 28.94
N PHE A 101 10.95 -22.30 29.30
CA PHE A 101 12.28 -22.22 28.68
C PHE A 101 13.02 -23.56 28.78
N CYS A 102 13.10 -24.14 29.97
CA CYS A 102 13.75 -25.43 30.19
C CYS A 102 13.09 -26.56 29.38
N LEU A 103 11.76 -26.56 29.28
CA LEU A 103 11.03 -27.57 28.50
C LEU A 103 11.30 -27.43 27.00
N ILE A 104 11.24 -26.22 26.46
CA ILE A 104 11.44 -25.95 25.04
C ILE A 104 12.87 -26.29 24.64
N LEU A 105 13.86 -25.87 25.42
CA LEU A 105 15.26 -26.16 25.14
C LEU A 105 15.58 -27.65 25.26
N GLN A 106 14.97 -28.36 26.21
CA GLN A 106 15.13 -29.82 26.33
C GLN A 106 14.64 -30.57 25.09
N ASN A 107 13.57 -30.09 24.44
CA ASN A 107 13.08 -30.66 23.18
C ASN A 107 14.09 -30.48 22.04
N VAL A 108 14.77 -29.34 21.98
CA VAL A 108 15.87 -29.12 21.01
C VAL A 108 17.04 -30.05 21.31
N ILE A 109 17.43 -30.16 22.58
CA ILE A 109 18.51 -31.07 23.02
C ILE A 109 18.19 -32.53 22.64
N SER A 110 16.97 -33.00 22.86
CA SER A 110 16.59 -34.37 22.47
C SER A 110 16.66 -34.58 20.96
N ARG A 111 16.20 -33.62 20.16
CA ARG A 111 16.28 -33.70 18.69
C ARG A 111 17.73 -33.77 18.21
N VAL A 112 18.60 -32.88 18.73
CA VAL A 112 20.02 -32.88 18.38
C VAL A 112 20.70 -34.18 18.82
N SER A 113 20.36 -34.70 20.01
CA SER A 113 20.87 -35.97 20.49
C SER A 113 20.44 -37.15 19.60
N GLU A 114 19.17 -37.18 19.16
CA GLU A 114 18.66 -38.21 18.24
C GLU A 114 19.32 -38.12 16.85
N SER A 115 19.61 -36.91 16.37
CA SER A 115 20.36 -36.70 15.12
C SER A 115 21.79 -37.24 15.21
N ILE A 116 22.44 -37.14 16.36
CA ILE A 116 23.78 -37.73 16.59
C ILE A 116 23.67 -39.25 16.59
N SER A 117 22.78 -39.81 17.40
CA SER A 117 22.61 -41.28 17.51
C SER A 117 22.17 -41.93 16.20
N SER A 118 21.31 -41.27 15.42
CA SER A 118 20.89 -41.78 14.11
C SER A 118 22.02 -41.73 13.06
N SER A 119 22.93 -40.76 13.17
CA SER A 119 24.10 -40.65 12.29
C SER A 119 25.22 -41.63 12.66
N GLU A 120 25.36 -42.01 13.94
CA GLU A 120 26.27 -43.06 14.41
C GLU A 120 25.82 -44.46 13.95
N LEU A 121 24.51 -44.72 13.92
CA LEU A 121 23.94 -45.97 13.41
C LEU A 121 24.11 -46.16 11.89
N GLY A 122 24.52 -45.13 11.15
CA GLY A 122 24.89 -45.20 9.73
C GLY A 122 26.37 -45.55 9.48
N ALA A 123 27.21 -45.54 10.52
CA ALA A 123 28.63 -45.83 10.44
C ALA A 123 28.95 -47.10 11.26
N GLU A 124 28.69 -48.27 10.69
CA GLU A 124 29.33 -49.49 11.18
C GLU A 124 30.85 -49.38 10.97
N ALA A 125 31.61 -49.05 12.03
CA ALA A 125 32.76 -49.84 12.47
C ALA A 125 33.47 -49.21 13.69
N VAL A 126 33.76 -50.10 14.64
CA VAL A 126 34.83 -50.10 15.66
C VAL A 126 34.52 -49.50 17.04
N ASP A 127 34.31 -50.44 17.96
CA ASP A 127 34.68 -50.54 19.38
C ASP A 127 34.98 -49.28 20.21
N GLU A 128 34.35 -49.29 21.40
CA GLU A 128 34.81 -48.76 22.69
C GLU A 128 35.87 -47.66 22.65
N VAL A 129 35.45 -46.40 22.86
CA VAL A 129 36.36 -45.37 23.35
C VAL A 129 35.72 -44.65 24.54
N GLU A 130 36.30 -44.93 25.70
CA GLU A 130 36.17 -44.19 26.94
C GLU A 130 36.36 -42.69 26.71
N LEU A 131 35.67 -41.91 27.53
CA LEU A 131 35.94 -40.51 27.79
C LEU A 131 37.43 -40.31 28.10
N ASN A 132 38.24 -39.93 27.11
CA ASN A 132 39.46 -39.09 27.16
C ASN A 132 40.36 -39.38 25.96
N GLY A 133 40.57 -38.38 25.10
CA GLY A 133 41.72 -38.33 24.18
C GLY A 133 41.37 -38.45 22.70
N ASP A 134 41.74 -37.41 21.95
CA ASP A 134 41.83 -37.27 20.50
C ASP A 134 41.65 -38.55 19.65
N VAL A 135 40.52 -38.61 18.93
CA VAL A 135 40.33 -39.55 17.82
C VAL A 135 40.10 -38.77 16.53
N SER A 136 41.18 -38.66 15.75
CA SER A 136 41.20 -38.20 14.36
C SER A 136 40.47 -39.24 13.49
N GLY A 137 39.26 -38.91 13.03
CA GLY A 137 38.50 -39.75 12.10
C GLY A 137 36.97 -39.57 12.12
N ILE A 138 36.42 -38.76 13.02
CA ILE A 138 34.98 -38.47 13.09
C ILE A 138 34.64 -37.40 12.03
N ASN A 139 33.59 -37.66 11.24
CA ASN A 139 33.01 -36.74 10.25
C ASN A 139 32.89 -35.33 10.87
N GLU A 140 33.41 -34.29 10.20
CA GLU A 140 33.46 -32.92 10.75
C GLU A 140 32.07 -32.42 11.19
N ASP A 141 31.01 -32.87 10.49
CA ASP A 141 29.61 -32.61 10.82
C ASP A 141 29.16 -33.19 12.17
N LEU A 142 29.61 -34.39 12.53
CA LEU A 142 29.28 -35.05 13.80
C LEU A 142 29.99 -34.38 14.97
N LYS A 143 31.25 -33.97 14.76
CA LYS A 143 32.00 -33.18 15.74
C LYS A 143 31.30 -31.84 16.01
N GLY A 144 30.81 -31.17 14.95
CA GLY A 144 30.04 -29.94 15.07
C GLY A 144 28.70 -30.09 15.80
N LEU A 145 27.99 -31.22 15.63
CA LEU A 145 26.78 -31.53 16.42
C LEU A 145 27.11 -31.80 17.89
N GLY A 146 28.20 -32.52 18.18
CA GLY A 146 28.66 -32.77 19.55
C GLY A 146 29.02 -31.47 20.29
N ASP A 147 29.70 -30.54 19.60
CA ASP A 147 29.99 -29.20 20.12
C ASP A 147 28.70 -28.40 20.38
N SER A 148 27.73 -28.47 19.45
CA SER A 148 26.42 -27.83 19.60
C SER A 148 25.65 -28.38 20.81
N LEU A 149 25.64 -29.70 20.98
CA LEU A 149 24.99 -30.36 22.12
C LEU A 149 25.61 -29.91 23.45
N ARG A 150 26.94 -29.83 23.53
CA ARG A 150 27.65 -29.34 24.72
C ARG A 150 27.20 -27.93 25.09
N VAL A 151 27.12 -27.01 24.12
CA VAL A 151 26.71 -25.62 24.36
C VAL A 151 25.23 -25.55 24.77
N LEU A 152 24.33 -26.31 24.12
CA LEU A 152 22.92 -26.36 24.52
C LEU A 152 22.72 -26.88 25.95
N VAL A 153 23.51 -27.88 26.37
CA VAL A 153 23.47 -28.40 27.75
C VAL A 153 23.93 -27.32 28.75
N LYS A 154 25.02 -26.59 28.45
CA LYS A 154 25.45 -25.45 29.27
C LYS A 154 24.34 -24.39 29.41
N ILE A 155 23.66 -24.03 28.31
CA ILE A 155 22.54 -23.07 28.32
C ILE A 155 21.35 -23.62 29.12
N SER A 156 21.06 -24.91 29.00
CA SER A 156 19.99 -25.58 29.76
C SER A 156 20.27 -25.58 31.27
N ASP A 157 21.51 -25.85 31.66
CA ASP A 157 21.93 -25.76 33.06
C ASP A 157 21.82 -24.33 33.59
N MET A 158 22.07 -23.32 32.74
CA MET A 158 21.85 -21.92 33.08
C MET A 158 20.36 -21.59 33.29
N GLY A 159 19.48 -22.08 32.41
CA GLY A 159 18.03 -21.97 32.60
C GLY A 159 17.53 -22.63 33.89
N LEU A 160 18.15 -23.75 34.28
CA LEU A 160 17.82 -24.46 35.51
C LEU A 160 18.31 -23.73 36.77
N ARG A 161 19.46 -23.07 36.72
CA ARG A 161 19.94 -22.23 37.84
C ARG A 161 18.95 -21.12 38.16
N ARG A 162 18.31 -20.53 37.13
CA ARG A 162 17.23 -19.54 37.31
C ARG A 162 15.99 -20.10 38.01
N LEU A 163 15.80 -21.41 38.09
CA LEU A 163 14.69 -22.02 38.86
C LEU A 163 15.07 -22.29 40.32
N ARG A 164 16.35 -22.14 40.72
CA ARG A 164 16.78 -22.38 42.10
C ARG A 164 16.26 -21.31 43.07
N PRO A 165 16.06 -21.64 44.36
CA PRO A 165 15.64 -20.69 45.38
C PRO A 165 16.67 -19.59 45.66
N ASP A 166 16.21 -18.39 46.02
CA ASP A 166 17.10 -17.26 46.30
C ASP A 166 17.83 -17.36 47.65
N LEU A 167 17.33 -18.19 48.56
CA LEU A 167 17.78 -18.28 49.97
C LEU A 167 18.84 -19.35 50.23
N ILE A 168 19.33 -20.06 49.21
CA ILE A 168 20.43 -21.00 49.38
C ILE A 168 21.74 -20.21 49.26
N GLU A 169 22.31 -19.82 50.40
CA GLU A 169 23.74 -19.50 50.47
C GLU A 169 24.50 -20.73 49.96
N MET A 170 25.30 -20.57 48.91
CA MET A 170 26.16 -21.64 48.39
C MET A 170 27.29 -21.88 49.40
N ASP A 171 26.98 -22.66 50.44
CA ASP A 171 27.99 -23.27 51.30
C ASP A 171 28.52 -24.51 50.57
N ASP A 172 29.76 -24.42 50.09
CA ASP A 172 30.71 -25.49 49.75
C ASP A 172 30.15 -26.92 49.54
N VAL A 173 29.32 -27.13 48.52
CA VAL A 173 29.09 -28.48 47.97
C VAL A 173 29.71 -28.53 46.57
N ILE A 174 30.99 -28.89 46.58
CA ILE A 174 31.77 -29.48 45.49
C ILE A 174 31.55 -28.77 44.14
N ASP A 175 32.35 -27.73 43.97
CA ASP A 175 32.69 -27.14 42.68
C ASP A 175 33.33 -28.21 41.76
N THR A 176 32.50 -28.85 40.93
CA THR A 176 32.92 -29.56 39.71
C THR A 176 32.42 -28.87 38.45
N GLY A 177 31.99 -27.61 38.55
CA GLY A 177 31.46 -26.85 37.43
C GLY A 177 32.05 -25.46 37.42
N GLY A 178 33.32 -25.38 36.99
CA GLY A 178 34.00 -24.11 36.74
C GLY A 178 33.08 -23.14 36.00
N ASP A 179 33.16 -21.88 36.40
CA ASP A 179 32.41 -20.72 35.91
C ASP A 179 31.83 -20.97 34.51
N ILE A 180 30.55 -21.38 34.43
CA ILE A 180 29.89 -21.72 33.16
C ILE A 180 29.58 -20.40 32.45
N VAL A 181 30.63 -19.76 31.95
CA VAL A 181 30.53 -18.61 31.06
C VAL A 181 30.46 -19.18 29.66
N VAL A 182 29.31 -19.02 29.02
CA VAL A 182 29.15 -19.32 27.60
C VAL A 182 29.41 -18.03 26.85
N GLU A 183 30.53 -17.97 26.14
CA GLU A 183 30.87 -16.82 25.32
C GLU A 183 30.06 -16.81 24.02
N GLU A 184 29.89 -15.62 23.43
CA GLU A 184 29.16 -15.44 22.16
C GLU A 184 29.79 -16.29 21.03
N GLU A 185 31.12 -16.42 21.04
CA GLU A 185 31.88 -17.25 20.09
C GLU A 185 31.55 -18.74 20.22
N GLU A 186 31.35 -19.24 21.45
CA GLU A 186 30.93 -20.63 21.66
C GLU A 186 29.51 -20.86 21.11
N MET A 187 28.62 -19.87 21.20
CA MET A 187 27.23 -20.00 20.72
C MET A 187 27.11 -19.99 19.18
N MET A 188 28.11 -19.48 18.46
CA MET A 188 28.10 -19.48 17.00
C MET A 188 28.11 -20.90 16.41
N CYS A 189 28.59 -21.92 17.14
CA CYS A 189 28.49 -23.31 16.70
C CYS A 189 27.03 -23.79 16.56
N LEU A 190 26.08 -23.14 17.24
CA LEU A 190 24.65 -23.45 17.19
C LEU A 190 23.96 -22.91 15.93
N ARG A 191 24.67 -22.20 15.05
CA ARG A 191 24.10 -21.58 13.84
C ARG A 191 23.21 -22.54 13.04
N ARG A 192 23.68 -23.76 12.77
CA ARG A 192 22.88 -24.78 12.06
C ARG A 192 21.62 -25.17 12.84
N VAL A 193 21.75 -25.38 14.15
CA VAL A 193 20.64 -25.77 15.03
C VAL A 193 19.57 -24.69 15.12
N PHE A 194 19.97 -23.40 15.14
CA PHE A 194 19.06 -22.27 15.12
C PHE A 194 18.21 -22.25 13.85
N LEU A 195 18.83 -22.44 12.68
CA LEU A 195 18.14 -22.41 11.40
C LEU A 195 17.21 -23.61 11.21
N GLU A 196 17.63 -24.82 11.61
CA GLU A 196 16.80 -26.04 11.52
C GLU A 196 15.59 -26.02 12.47
N ASN A 197 15.68 -25.30 13.58
CA ASN A 197 14.62 -25.20 14.59
C ASN A 197 14.12 -23.74 14.75
N ALA A 198 14.10 -22.97 13.66
CA ALA A 198 13.83 -21.52 13.69
C ALA A 198 12.53 -21.16 14.44
N ASP A 199 11.43 -21.87 14.19
CA ASP A 199 10.14 -21.63 14.87
C ASP A 199 10.24 -21.84 16.40
N ILE A 200 11.06 -22.78 16.85
CA ILE A 200 11.25 -23.05 18.29
C ILE A 200 12.08 -21.92 18.91
N PHE A 201 13.14 -21.48 18.23
CA PHE A 201 14.00 -20.41 18.72
C PHE A 201 13.35 -19.03 18.64
N ASP A 202 12.39 -18.80 17.76
CA ASP A 202 11.53 -17.60 17.77
C ASP A 202 10.71 -17.52 19.06
N VAL A 203 10.01 -18.62 19.40
CA VAL A 203 9.23 -18.73 20.65
C VAL A 203 10.15 -18.61 21.88
N LEU A 204 11.33 -19.23 21.82
CA LEU A 204 12.33 -19.14 22.89
C LEU A 204 12.83 -17.70 23.06
N SER A 205 13.08 -16.98 21.96
CA SER A 205 13.53 -15.58 21.99
C SER A 205 12.49 -14.67 22.62
N LEU A 206 11.21 -14.84 22.27
CA LEU A 206 10.10 -14.11 22.91
C LEU A 206 9.97 -14.47 24.40
N ASN A 207 10.20 -15.72 24.77
CA ASN A 207 10.19 -16.15 26.16
C ASN A 207 11.32 -15.47 26.94
N ILE A 208 12.55 -15.43 26.40
CA ILE A 208 13.70 -14.73 26.99
C ILE A 208 13.41 -13.23 27.16
N GLU A 209 12.84 -12.58 26.14
CA GLU A 209 12.50 -11.15 26.20
C GLU A 209 11.57 -10.85 27.38
N LYS A 210 10.55 -11.67 27.61
CA LYS A 210 9.63 -11.52 28.74
C LYS A 210 10.26 -11.81 30.10
N GLN A 211 11.32 -12.63 30.14
CA GLN A 211 12.03 -12.96 31.37
C GLN A 211 13.05 -11.91 31.79
N VAL A 212 13.82 -11.41 30.83
CA VAL A 212 15.01 -10.57 31.07
C VAL A 212 14.71 -9.09 30.83
N GLY A 213 13.87 -8.79 29.85
CA GLY A 213 13.62 -7.44 29.39
C GLY A 213 14.86 -6.80 28.73
N TRP A 214 14.61 -5.92 27.77
CA TRP A 214 15.64 -5.01 27.23
C TRP A 214 15.46 -3.63 27.87
N ILE A 215 15.89 -3.52 29.13
CA ILE A 215 16.07 -2.22 29.80
C ILE A 215 17.50 -2.21 30.35
N GLU A 216 18.38 -1.49 29.66
CA GLU A 216 19.68 -1.11 30.20
C GLU A 216 19.44 0.00 31.24
N ASN A 217 19.20 -0.39 32.49
CA ASN A 217 19.32 0.56 33.60
C ASN A 217 20.79 0.60 34.00
N GLU A 218 21.55 1.54 33.43
CA GLU A 218 22.95 1.81 33.80
C GLU A 218 23.11 2.41 35.22
N ASP A 219 22.03 2.72 35.94
CA ASP A 219 22.10 3.38 37.25
C ASP A 219 21.65 2.48 38.41
N SER A 220 22.53 1.64 38.96
CA SER A 220 22.34 1.12 40.34
C SER A 220 23.65 0.83 41.08
N ASP A 221 24.57 1.79 41.10
CA ASP A 221 25.91 1.61 41.68
C ASP A 221 25.99 1.76 43.22
N MET A 222 24.93 1.50 43.99
CA MET A 222 24.99 1.55 45.46
C MET A 222 24.13 0.51 46.20
N ALA A 223 24.70 -0.67 46.47
CA ALA A 223 24.45 -1.47 47.69
C ALA A 223 25.46 -2.64 47.79
N ILE A 224 26.39 -2.58 48.74
CA ILE A 224 27.57 -3.46 48.79
C ILE A 224 27.28 -4.88 49.36
N THR A 225 26.16 -5.10 50.03
CA THR A 225 25.78 -6.41 50.61
C THR A 225 24.77 -7.22 49.77
N VAL A 226 24.26 -6.66 48.67
CA VAL A 226 23.34 -7.32 47.71
C VAL A 226 24.11 -7.87 46.48
N ARG A 227 25.44 -7.73 46.48
CA ARG A 227 26.32 -7.89 45.30
C ARG A 227 26.50 -9.32 44.78
N THR A 228 26.29 -10.38 45.55
CA THR A 228 26.52 -11.76 45.06
C THR A 228 25.31 -12.32 44.29
N VAL A 229 24.09 -12.17 44.82
CA VAL A 229 22.85 -12.61 44.15
C VAL A 229 22.55 -11.77 42.90
N VAL A 230 22.86 -10.47 42.92
CA VAL A 230 22.71 -9.58 41.75
C VAL A 230 23.73 -9.90 40.65
N LYS A 231 24.97 -10.24 40.99
CA LYS A 231 26.01 -10.61 40.00
C LYS A 231 25.67 -11.89 39.23
N HIS A 232 25.12 -12.92 39.86
CA HIS A 232 24.74 -14.15 39.15
C HIS A 232 23.57 -13.93 38.19
N LYS A 233 22.58 -13.12 38.59
CA LYS A 233 21.46 -12.74 37.74
C LYS A 233 21.92 -11.95 36.51
N GLU A 234 22.90 -11.06 36.66
CA GLU A 234 23.49 -10.31 35.54
C GLU A 234 24.25 -11.20 34.53
N VAL A 235 24.96 -12.23 34.99
CA VAL A 235 25.66 -13.17 34.10
C VAL A 235 24.67 -14.02 33.31
N GLU A 236 23.63 -14.54 33.97
CA GLU A 236 22.56 -15.32 33.33
C GLU A 236 21.78 -14.50 32.30
N ASP A 237 21.44 -13.25 32.63
CA ASP A 237 20.76 -12.32 31.74
C ASP A 237 21.63 -11.96 30.52
N LYS A 238 22.96 -11.81 30.71
CA LYS A 238 23.90 -11.59 29.60
C LYS A 238 23.95 -12.77 28.64
N VAL A 239 24.06 -14.00 29.15
CA VAL A 239 24.08 -15.22 28.32
C VAL A 239 22.80 -15.34 27.48
N PHE A 240 21.63 -15.03 28.05
CA PHE A 240 20.36 -15.09 27.32
C PHE A 240 20.21 -13.97 26.28
N LYS A 241 20.71 -12.76 26.56
CA LYS A 241 20.80 -11.68 25.55
C LYS A 241 21.77 -12.04 24.43
N SER A 242 22.93 -12.64 24.75
CA SER A 242 23.87 -13.17 23.76
C SER A 242 23.24 -14.26 22.90
N LEU A 243 22.43 -15.16 23.49
CA LEU A 243 21.70 -16.18 22.75
C LEU A 243 20.72 -15.55 21.75
N GLN A 244 19.93 -14.56 22.17
CA GLN A 244 19.04 -13.81 21.26
C GLN A 244 19.84 -13.16 20.12
N LYS A 245 20.97 -12.51 20.45
CA LYS A 245 21.85 -11.89 19.46
C LYS A 245 22.39 -12.91 18.45
N CYS A 246 22.91 -14.06 18.89
CA CYS A 246 23.40 -15.12 18.01
C CYS A 246 22.31 -15.68 17.09
N ILE A 247 21.07 -15.83 17.57
CA ILE A 247 19.93 -16.26 16.74
C ILE A 247 19.68 -15.24 15.63
N GLN A 248 19.68 -13.94 15.96
CA GLN A 248 19.52 -12.88 14.97
C GLN A 248 20.66 -12.84 13.97
N THR A 249 21.91 -13.01 14.42
CA THR A 249 23.10 -13.04 13.56
C THR A 249 23.00 -14.21 12.59
N ALA A 250 22.58 -15.39 13.06
CA ALA A 250 22.40 -16.56 12.21
C ALA A 250 21.36 -16.33 11.10
N HIS A 251 20.23 -15.68 11.41
CA HIS A 251 19.23 -15.33 10.40
C HIS A 251 19.71 -14.25 9.42
N LEU A 252 20.42 -13.22 9.88
CA LEU A 252 21.00 -12.20 9.00
C LEU A 252 22.10 -12.76 8.09
N GLU A 253 22.96 -13.64 8.59
CA GLU A 253 23.96 -14.34 7.79
C GLU A 253 23.31 -15.26 6.76
N ALA A 254 22.28 -16.03 7.16
CA ALA A 254 21.51 -16.87 6.25
C ALA A 254 20.84 -16.04 5.14
N MET A 255 20.28 -14.88 5.49
CA MET A 255 19.77 -13.93 4.49
C MET A 255 20.87 -13.46 3.54
N ARG A 256 22.05 -13.08 4.05
CA ARG A 256 23.19 -12.69 3.20
C ARG A 256 23.60 -13.82 2.27
N GLU A 257 23.64 -15.06 2.73
CA GLU A 257 23.98 -16.24 1.91
C GLU A 257 22.91 -16.54 0.85
N CYS A 258 21.63 -16.56 1.22
CA CYS A 258 20.51 -16.66 0.27
C CYS A 258 20.62 -15.57 -0.80
N LEU A 259 20.93 -14.34 -0.38
CA LEU A 259 21.18 -13.26 -1.31
C LEU A 259 22.39 -13.58 -2.20
N MET A 260 23.54 -14.01 -1.70
CA MET A 260 24.68 -14.37 -2.57
C MET A 260 24.33 -15.46 -3.60
N ASN A 261 23.43 -16.38 -3.26
CA ASN A 261 22.95 -17.46 -4.12
C ASN A 261 21.79 -17.08 -5.06
N ASN A 262 21.37 -15.81 -5.07
CA ASN A 262 20.17 -15.31 -5.76
C ASN A 262 18.86 -15.99 -5.34
N ASP A 263 18.82 -16.58 -4.15
CA ASP A 263 17.61 -17.14 -3.54
C ASP A 263 16.87 -16.04 -2.76
N VAL A 264 16.02 -15.29 -3.48
CA VAL A 264 15.24 -14.20 -2.89
C VAL A 264 14.16 -14.72 -1.95
N ASP A 265 13.53 -15.85 -2.27
CA ASP A 265 12.45 -16.42 -1.45
C ASP A 265 12.99 -16.97 -0.12
N GLY A 266 14.16 -17.62 -0.15
CA GLY A 266 14.88 -18.02 1.06
C GLY A 266 15.21 -16.82 1.96
N ALA A 267 15.73 -15.74 1.38
CA ALA A 267 16.01 -14.50 2.14
C ALA A 267 14.75 -13.87 2.74
N ILE A 268 13.63 -13.86 2.00
CA ILE A 268 12.32 -13.36 2.48
C ILE A 268 11.84 -14.19 3.68
N SER A 269 11.98 -15.52 3.62
CA SER A 269 11.51 -16.42 4.69
C SER A 269 12.15 -16.17 6.05
N HIS A 270 13.38 -15.63 6.08
CA HIS A 270 14.09 -15.34 7.33
C HIS A 270 13.65 -14.04 8.01
N ILE A 271 12.97 -13.14 7.29
CA ILE A 271 12.50 -11.85 7.85
C ILE A 271 11.57 -12.07 9.04
N ARG A 272 10.75 -13.12 9.02
CA ARG A 272 9.80 -13.42 10.10
C ARG A 272 10.47 -13.64 11.45
N PHE A 273 11.76 -13.96 11.48
CA PHE A 273 12.50 -14.26 12.71
C PHE A 273 13.30 -13.06 13.22
N LEU A 274 13.29 -11.93 12.50
CA LEU A 274 14.10 -10.76 12.85
C LEU A 274 13.43 -9.86 13.88
N HIS A 275 14.22 -9.36 14.83
CA HIS A 275 13.78 -8.43 15.86
C HIS A 275 14.88 -7.43 16.24
N LEU A 276 14.60 -6.14 16.08
CA LEU A 276 15.62 -5.08 16.24
C LEU A 276 16.14 -4.95 17.68
N ASN A 277 15.36 -5.35 18.68
CA ASN A 277 15.74 -5.16 20.09
C ASN A 277 16.72 -6.20 20.62
N TYR A 278 17.21 -7.14 19.81
CA TYR A 278 18.01 -8.28 20.29
C TYR A 278 19.53 -8.07 20.24
N GLY A 279 19.98 -6.80 20.27
CA GLY A 279 21.40 -6.45 20.48
C GLY A 279 22.28 -6.43 19.24
N ILE A 280 21.70 -6.55 18.04
CA ILE A 280 22.41 -6.26 16.77
C ILE A 280 22.18 -4.80 16.40
N ASN A 281 23.19 -4.16 15.83
CA ASN A 281 23.11 -2.79 15.37
C ASN A 281 22.04 -2.65 14.25
N GLU A 282 21.17 -1.65 14.36
CA GLU A 282 20.11 -1.36 13.38
C GLU A 282 20.67 -1.18 11.95
N GLU A 283 21.91 -0.70 11.83
CA GLU A 283 22.60 -0.52 10.55
C GLU A 283 22.80 -1.85 9.80
N GLU A 284 23.05 -2.95 10.52
CA GLU A 284 23.23 -4.26 9.89
C GLU A 284 21.93 -4.79 9.29
N TYR A 285 20.82 -4.63 10.01
CA TYR A 285 19.48 -4.95 9.49
C TYR A 285 19.17 -4.09 8.27
N ARG A 286 19.52 -2.79 8.32
CA ARG A 286 19.27 -1.85 7.24
C ARG A 286 20.03 -2.21 5.97
N VAL A 287 21.31 -2.60 6.08
CA VAL A 287 22.13 -3.00 4.92
C VAL A 287 21.54 -4.24 4.25
N VAL A 288 21.27 -5.31 5.01
CA VAL A 288 20.73 -6.56 4.47
C VAL A 288 19.34 -6.33 3.85
N SER A 289 18.49 -5.54 4.51
CA SER A 289 17.16 -5.18 3.99
C SER A 289 17.24 -4.34 2.72
N LYS A 290 18.17 -3.38 2.63
CA LYS A 290 18.39 -2.58 1.42
C LYS A 290 18.87 -3.45 0.26
N ASP A 291 19.76 -4.40 0.51
CA ASP A 291 20.24 -5.32 -0.52
C ASP A 291 19.15 -6.30 -0.98
N LEU A 292 18.30 -6.79 -0.08
CA LEU A 292 17.10 -7.55 -0.45
C LEU A 292 16.15 -6.72 -1.32
N LEU A 293 15.83 -5.49 -0.91
CA LEU A 293 14.92 -4.62 -1.67
C LEU A 293 15.47 -4.28 -3.06
N ARG A 294 16.79 -4.07 -3.20
CA ARG A 294 17.43 -3.89 -4.52
C ARG A 294 17.27 -5.10 -5.45
N ARG A 295 17.19 -6.31 -4.90
CA ARG A 295 16.97 -7.55 -5.66
C ARG A 295 15.50 -7.75 -6.01
N VAL A 296 14.60 -7.37 -5.10
CA VAL A 296 13.14 -7.50 -5.25
C VAL A 296 12.57 -6.44 -6.19
N LEU A 297 13.20 -5.28 -6.28
CA LEU A 297 12.80 -4.16 -7.15
C LEU A 297 13.74 -4.06 -8.37
N PRO A 298 13.76 -5.03 -9.32
CA PRO A 298 14.56 -4.91 -10.52
C PRO A 298 14.09 -3.73 -11.40
N GLY A 299 14.96 -3.31 -12.33
CA GLY A 299 14.75 -2.18 -13.24
C GLY A 299 13.38 -2.22 -13.95
N LYS A 300 12.74 -1.05 -14.02
CA LYS A 300 11.35 -0.87 -14.43
C LYS A 300 11.20 -0.87 -15.95
N ASP A 301 11.28 -2.04 -16.57
CA ASP A 301 10.81 -2.20 -17.94
C ASP A 301 9.50 -3.00 -17.96
N ASP A 302 8.50 -2.35 -18.57
CA ASP A 302 7.16 -2.78 -18.98
C ASP A 302 6.08 -3.13 -17.93
N TYR A 303 4.85 -2.71 -18.22
CA TYR A 303 3.64 -3.14 -17.52
C TYR A 303 3.25 -4.55 -18.00
N GLY A 304 3.98 -5.57 -17.52
CA GLY A 304 3.77 -6.97 -17.88
C GLY A 304 3.76 -7.93 -16.68
N ASP A 305 3.94 -9.22 -16.97
CA ASP A 305 4.02 -10.29 -15.95
C ASP A 305 5.18 -10.06 -14.97
N ALA A 306 6.30 -9.53 -15.45
CA ALA A 306 7.46 -9.19 -14.61
C ALA A 306 7.12 -8.18 -13.51
N ARG A 307 6.27 -7.16 -13.80
CA ARG A 307 5.82 -6.18 -12.80
C ARG A 307 4.88 -6.79 -11.77
N ARG A 308 4.03 -7.75 -12.18
CA ARG A 308 3.18 -8.51 -11.25
C ARG A 308 4.04 -9.36 -10.32
N GLU A 309 5.00 -10.10 -10.86
CA GLU A 309 5.91 -10.94 -10.07
C GLU A 309 6.74 -10.10 -9.09
N MET A 310 7.29 -8.97 -9.53
CA MET A 310 7.97 -8.00 -8.66
C MET A 310 7.07 -7.58 -7.49
N ARG A 311 5.83 -7.21 -7.80
CA ARG A 311 4.87 -6.75 -6.77
C ARG A 311 4.53 -7.86 -5.79
N ASP A 312 4.32 -9.07 -6.28
CA ASP A 312 3.96 -10.20 -5.42
C ASP A 312 5.13 -10.55 -4.48
N LYS A 313 6.37 -10.52 -4.99
CA LYS A 313 7.59 -10.65 -4.16
C LYS A 313 7.73 -9.52 -3.13
N PHE A 314 7.46 -8.28 -3.53
CA PHE A 314 7.49 -7.14 -2.62
C PHE A 314 6.42 -7.25 -1.52
N LEU A 315 5.22 -7.73 -1.85
CA LEU A 315 4.17 -8.01 -0.87
C LEU A 315 4.59 -9.13 0.09
N SER A 316 5.28 -10.16 -0.38
CA SER A 316 5.83 -11.22 0.48
C SER A 316 6.84 -10.67 1.50
N VAL A 317 7.70 -9.71 1.13
CA VAL A 317 8.61 -9.03 2.07
C VAL A 317 7.83 -8.40 3.23
N TYR A 318 6.78 -7.62 2.94
CA TYR A 318 5.94 -7.02 3.99
C TYR A 318 5.13 -8.07 4.74
N GLY A 319 4.69 -9.14 4.08
CA GLY A 319 3.99 -10.27 4.71
C GLY A 319 4.84 -10.92 5.80
N GLU A 320 6.09 -11.25 5.50
CA GLU A 320 7.01 -11.84 6.47
C GLU A 320 7.44 -10.83 7.54
N ALA A 321 7.63 -9.56 7.18
CA ALA A 321 7.92 -8.50 8.15
C ALA A 321 6.78 -8.31 9.17
N LEU A 322 5.52 -8.43 8.75
CA LEU A 322 4.37 -8.40 9.65
C LEU A 322 4.31 -9.66 10.54
N SER A 323 4.68 -10.82 9.99
CA SER A 323 4.77 -12.08 10.74
C SER A 323 5.81 -12.05 11.87
N SER A 324 6.87 -11.22 11.75
CA SER A 324 7.90 -11.04 12.78
C SER A 324 7.40 -10.42 14.09
N ARG A 325 6.18 -9.83 14.09
CA ARG A 325 5.62 -9.06 15.22
C ARG A 325 6.50 -7.85 15.63
N CYS A 326 7.53 -7.51 14.85
CA CYS A 326 8.41 -6.37 15.07
C CYS A 326 7.93 -5.15 14.26
N THR A 327 7.08 -4.30 14.86
CA THR A 327 6.63 -3.07 14.19
C THR A 327 7.77 -2.13 13.76
N PRO A 328 8.86 -1.97 14.55
CA PRO A 328 10.02 -1.20 14.13
C PRO A 328 10.69 -1.71 12.84
N LEU A 329 10.77 -3.04 12.65
CA LEU A 329 11.32 -3.64 11.43
C LEU A 329 10.51 -3.27 10.18
N VAL A 330 9.17 -3.32 10.28
CA VAL A 330 8.29 -2.92 9.17
C VAL A 330 8.51 -1.45 8.81
N LYS A 331 8.66 -0.57 9.80
CA LYS A 331 8.96 0.84 9.57
C LYS A 331 10.34 1.03 8.93
N MET A 332 11.35 0.27 9.35
CA MET A 332 12.69 0.31 8.75
C MET A 332 12.64 -0.06 7.26
N ILE A 333 11.97 -1.16 6.90
CA ILE A 333 11.79 -1.58 5.51
C ILE A 333 11.06 -0.49 4.70
N GLN A 334 10.03 0.14 5.27
CA GLN A 334 9.31 1.24 4.63
C GLN A 334 10.21 2.45 4.38
N VAL A 335 11.02 2.86 5.38
CA VAL A 335 11.96 3.98 5.23
C VAL A 335 13.00 3.69 4.15
N ILE A 336 13.57 2.49 4.12
CA ILE A 336 14.54 2.09 3.09
C ILE A 336 13.89 2.16 1.70
N HIS A 337 12.66 1.67 1.57
CA HIS A 337 11.93 1.76 0.30
C HIS A 337 11.68 3.21 -0.13
N ASP A 338 11.30 4.08 0.80
CA ASP A 338 11.06 5.50 0.52
C ASP A 338 12.35 6.22 0.10
N GLU A 339 13.47 5.93 0.76
CA GLU A 339 14.79 6.44 0.39
C GLU A 339 15.20 5.98 -1.01
N MET A 340 14.99 4.71 -1.35
CA MET A 340 15.28 4.19 -2.70
C MET A 340 14.41 4.86 -3.77
N LEU A 341 13.12 5.09 -3.49
CA LEU A 341 12.24 5.82 -4.40
C LEU A 341 12.68 7.28 -4.54
N LEU A 342 13.12 7.92 -3.47
CA LEU A 342 13.61 9.29 -3.49
C LEU A 342 14.93 9.41 -4.28
N GLU A 343 15.87 8.49 -4.08
CA GLU A 343 17.11 8.37 -4.87
C GLU A 343 16.78 8.26 -6.38
N GLU A 344 15.77 7.46 -6.75
CA GLU A 344 15.33 7.31 -8.15
C GLU A 344 14.73 8.61 -8.70
N ILE A 345 13.84 9.26 -7.95
CA ILE A 345 13.20 10.53 -8.36
C ILE A 345 14.25 11.62 -8.56
N GLU A 346 15.23 11.74 -7.67
CA GLU A 346 16.31 12.73 -7.78
C GLU A 346 17.26 12.43 -8.94
N SER A 347 17.55 11.16 -9.20
CA SER A 347 18.40 10.75 -10.33
C SER A 347 17.79 11.17 -11.68
N VAL A 348 16.47 11.09 -11.79
CA VAL A 348 15.74 11.50 -12.98
C VAL A 348 15.72 13.02 -13.03
N LYS A 349 15.43 13.76 -11.95
CA LYS A 349 15.50 15.25 -11.93
C LYS A 349 16.81 15.86 -12.43
N ALA A 350 17.93 15.19 -12.24
CA ALA A 350 19.22 15.66 -12.72
C ALA A 350 19.35 15.60 -14.26
N SER A 351 18.53 14.80 -14.96
CA SER A 351 18.67 14.53 -16.40
C SER A 351 17.73 15.33 -17.32
N GLU A 352 16.57 15.82 -16.86
CA GLU A 352 15.66 16.64 -17.69
C GLU A 352 15.04 17.83 -16.94
N SER A 353 14.91 18.99 -17.60
CA SER A 353 14.54 20.26 -16.97
C SER A 353 13.04 20.52 -16.83
N ASP A 354 12.16 19.72 -17.44
CA ASP A 354 10.70 19.88 -17.37
C ASP A 354 9.99 18.53 -17.18
N GLN A 355 10.00 17.99 -15.97
CA GLN A 355 9.74 16.55 -15.80
C GLN A 355 8.31 16.16 -15.47
N ILE A 356 7.81 15.29 -16.34
CA ILE A 356 6.68 14.41 -16.11
C ILE A 356 7.07 13.45 -14.96
N PRO A 357 6.23 13.28 -13.93
CA PRO A 357 6.44 12.28 -12.90
C PRO A 357 6.71 10.89 -13.49
N LEU A 358 7.70 10.18 -12.95
CA LEU A 358 8.11 8.85 -13.41
C LEU A 358 6.94 7.87 -13.68
N PRO A 359 5.93 7.74 -12.79
CA PRO A 359 4.82 6.83 -13.06
C PRO A 359 4.00 7.21 -14.30
N LEU A 360 3.87 8.51 -14.56
CA LEU A 360 3.19 9.04 -15.75
C LEU A 360 4.02 8.83 -17.01
N GLN A 361 5.34 8.95 -16.92
CA GLN A 361 6.24 8.66 -18.05
C GLN A 361 6.14 7.19 -18.47
N HIS A 362 6.15 6.26 -17.51
CA HIS A 362 5.94 4.84 -17.82
C HIS A 362 4.58 4.61 -18.48
N LEU A 363 3.52 5.25 -17.98
CA LEU A 363 2.18 5.14 -18.57
C LEU A 363 2.16 5.63 -20.03
N GLN A 364 2.85 6.73 -20.32
CA GLN A 364 2.92 7.27 -21.68
C GLN A 364 3.66 6.33 -22.63
N ASN A 365 4.82 5.79 -22.22
CA ASN A 365 5.59 4.84 -23.02
C ASN A 365 4.74 3.61 -23.37
N PHE A 366 4.05 3.05 -22.37
CA PHE A 366 3.18 1.90 -22.56
C PHE A 366 2.01 2.17 -23.51
N ILE A 367 1.35 3.34 -23.39
CA ILE A 367 0.28 3.72 -24.32
C ILE A 367 0.83 3.90 -25.74
N GLN A 368 2.06 4.41 -25.89
CA GLN A 368 2.70 4.57 -27.19
C GLN A 368 3.01 3.22 -27.84
N GLU A 369 3.48 2.24 -27.07
CA GLU A 369 3.70 0.86 -27.53
C GLU A 369 2.39 0.17 -27.92
N LEU A 370 1.34 0.30 -27.10
CA LEU A 370 0.01 -0.25 -27.40
C LEU A 370 -0.57 0.25 -28.72
N ASN A 371 -0.40 1.53 -29.04
CA ASN A 371 -0.90 2.09 -30.29
C ASN A 371 -0.19 1.53 -31.54
N SER A 372 0.98 0.89 -31.37
CA SER A 372 1.71 0.23 -32.46
C SER A 372 1.28 -1.22 -32.69
N GLU A 373 0.68 -1.88 -31.69
CA GLU A 373 0.27 -3.29 -31.76
C GLU A 373 -1.26 -3.46 -31.94
N THR A 374 -1.69 -3.76 -33.16
CA THR A 374 -3.08 -3.77 -33.59
C THR A 374 -3.87 -5.00 -33.09
N THR A 375 -4.20 -5.09 -31.79
CA THR A 375 -5.13 -6.13 -31.26
C THR A 375 -6.23 -5.52 -30.38
N LEU A 376 -7.48 -5.53 -30.83
CA LEU A 376 -8.53 -4.61 -30.34
C LEU A 376 -9.36 -5.06 -29.11
N ASN A 377 -9.24 -6.32 -28.66
CA ASN A 377 -10.13 -6.84 -27.61
C ASN A 377 -9.43 -7.23 -26.28
N SER A 378 -8.12 -7.49 -26.29
CA SER A 378 -7.30 -7.72 -25.07
C SER A 378 -6.74 -6.43 -24.47
N THR A 379 -6.87 -5.31 -25.17
CA THR A 379 -6.25 -4.01 -24.84
C THR A 379 -6.97 -3.25 -23.75
N ASN A 380 -8.30 -3.34 -23.66
CA ASN A 380 -9.07 -2.59 -22.67
C ASN A 380 -8.84 -3.10 -21.24
N SER A 381 -8.83 -4.42 -21.01
CA SER A 381 -8.56 -5.00 -19.68
C SER A 381 -7.11 -4.79 -19.25
N LEU A 382 -6.18 -4.82 -20.21
CA LEU A 382 -4.76 -4.52 -19.97
C LEU A 382 -4.59 -3.06 -19.57
N LEU A 383 -5.22 -2.12 -20.29
CA LEU A 383 -5.17 -0.69 -20.00
C LEU A 383 -5.73 -0.37 -18.60
N GLU A 384 -6.86 -0.98 -18.19
CA GLU A 384 -7.41 -0.80 -16.84
C GLU A 384 -6.46 -1.29 -15.74
N THR A 385 -5.80 -2.43 -15.98
CA THR A 385 -4.79 -2.99 -15.06
C THR A 385 -3.59 -2.04 -14.93
N VAL A 386 -3.12 -1.47 -16.05
CA VAL A 386 -2.01 -0.51 -16.08
C VAL A 386 -2.39 0.80 -15.39
N ILE A 387 -3.58 1.34 -15.66
CA ILE A 387 -4.10 2.55 -14.98
C ILE A 387 -4.12 2.31 -13.46
N THR A 388 -4.61 1.16 -13.01
CA THR A 388 -4.64 0.81 -11.58
C THR A 388 -3.23 0.70 -10.99
N SER A 389 -2.26 0.15 -11.72
CA SER A 389 -0.86 0.09 -11.28
C SER A 389 -0.24 1.48 -11.19
N CYS A 390 -0.39 2.29 -12.23
CA CYS A 390 0.11 3.66 -12.29
C CYS A 390 -0.51 4.52 -11.17
N MET A 391 -1.81 4.37 -10.88
CA MET A 391 -2.45 5.03 -9.73
C MET A 391 -1.77 4.72 -8.40
N ARG A 392 -1.45 3.45 -8.13
CA ARG A 392 -0.78 3.03 -6.89
C ARG A 392 0.62 3.63 -6.78
N GLU A 393 1.37 3.63 -7.86
CA GLU A 393 2.70 4.22 -7.92
C GLU A 393 2.65 5.74 -7.77
N MET A 394 1.63 6.39 -8.33
CA MET A 394 1.40 7.81 -8.14
C MET A 394 1.09 8.15 -6.67
N TYR A 395 0.38 7.30 -5.93
CA TYR A 395 0.21 7.48 -4.47
C TYR A 395 1.53 7.35 -3.71
N GLN A 396 2.37 6.39 -4.10
CA GLN A 396 3.71 6.22 -3.49
C GLN A 396 4.60 7.42 -3.80
N TYR A 397 4.62 7.86 -5.06
CA TYR A 397 5.33 9.05 -5.51
C TYR A 397 4.88 10.30 -4.76
N ALA A 398 3.57 10.55 -4.68
CA ALA A 398 2.99 11.69 -3.98
C ALA A 398 3.37 11.71 -2.48
N ARG A 399 3.34 10.53 -1.83
CA ARG A 399 3.70 10.37 -0.43
C ARG A 399 5.18 10.65 -0.17
N VAL A 400 6.08 10.10 -0.99
CA VAL A 400 7.55 10.28 -0.82
C VAL A 400 7.96 11.69 -1.21
N HIS A 401 7.39 12.24 -2.29
CA HIS A 401 7.74 13.56 -2.78
C HIS A 401 7.06 14.71 -2.03
N GLY A 402 6.03 14.43 -1.23
CA GLY A 402 5.31 15.44 -0.46
C GLY A 402 4.40 16.34 -1.30
N VAL A 403 3.89 15.85 -2.44
CA VAL A 403 3.02 16.61 -3.35
C VAL A 403 1.60 16.05 -3.37
N HIS A 404 0.61 16.92 -3.59
CA HIS A 404 -0.76 16.45 -3.72
C HIS A 404 -0.97 15.75 -5.08
N LEU A 405 -1.61 14.58 -5.06
CA LEU A 405 -1.77 13.74 -6.25
C LEU A 405 -2.51 14.45 -7.40
N LEU A 406 -3.66 15.08 -7.10
CA LEU A 406 -4.43 15.78 -8.14
C LEU A 406 -3.73 17.03 -8.64
N GLU A 407 -2.94 17.71 -7.79
CA GLU A 407 -2.16 18.88 -8.17
C GLU A 407 -1.06 18.47 -9.15
N CYS A 408 -0.30 17.43 -8.80
CA CYS A 408 0.74 16.85 -9.64
C CYS A 408 0.22 16.40 -11.02
N VAL A 409 -0.92 15.70 -11.05
CA VAL A 409 -1.57 15.27 -12.30
C VAL A 409 -2.03 16.47 -13.13
N MET A 410 -2.67 17.47 -12.50
CA MET A 410 -3.15 18.67 -13.19
C MET A 410 -2.01 19.52 -13.74
N ASP A 411 -0.95 19.75 -12.96
CA ASP A 411 0.21 20.54 -13.38
C ASP A 411 0.96 19.86 -14.53
N THR A 412 1.11 18.54 -14.47
CA THR A 412 1.72 17.77 -15.57
C THR A 412 0.87 17.87 -16.83
N ALA A 413 -0.46 17.71 -16.71
CA ALA A 413 -1.36 17.81 -17.85
C ALA A 413 -1.42 19.24 -18.43
N LEU A 414 -1.41 20.29 -17.59
CA LEU A 414 -1.34 21.68 -18.03
C LEU A 414 0.00 22.02 -18.68
N SER A 415 1.10 21.47 -18.17
CA SER A 415 2.43 21.58 -18.79
C SER A 415 2.44 20.94 -20.19
N ALA A 416 1.83 19.76 -20.35
CA ALA A 416 1.66 19.12 -21.65
C ALA A 416 0.82 19.97 -22.62
N VAL A 417 -0.26 20.61 -22.14
CA VAL A 417 -1.06 21.56 -22.95
C VAL A 417 -0.23 22.78 -23.35
N ARG A 418 0.56 23.36 -22.45
CA ARG A 418 1.48 24.48 -22.75
C ARG A 418 2.51 24.10 -23.82
N LYS A 419 3.00 22.85 -23.78
CA LYS A 419 3.90 22.25 -24.79
C LYS A 419 3.16 21.80 -26.06
N GLN A 420 1.85 22.02 -26.18
CA GLN A 420 0.99 21.66 -27.32
C GLN A 420 0.84 20.14 -27.55
N LYS A 421 1.13 19.32 -26.54
CA LYS A 421 1.00 17.86 -26.59
C LYS A 421 -0.35 17.42 -26.01
N LEU A 422 -1.43 17.67 -26.74
CA LEU A 422 -2.80 17.46 -26.26
C LEU A 422 -3.14 15.98 -25.98
N HIS A 423 -2.60 15.05 -26.77
CA HIS A 423 -2.79 13.62 -26.53
C HIS A 423 -2.12 13.14 -25.24
N GLU A 424 -0.96 13.69 -24.91
CA GLU A 424 -0.24 13.38 -23.67
C GLU A 424 -1.07 13.82 -22.45
N ALA A 425 -1.62 15.03 -22.51
CA ALA A 425 -2.51 15.55 -21.47
C ALA A 425 -3.78 14.69 -21.31
N SER A 426 -4.36 14.22 -22.43
CA SER A 426 -5.51 13.31 -22.40
C SER A 426 -5.17 11.96 -21.78
N ASN A 427 -3.98 11.41 -22.06
CA ASN A 427 -3.53 10.12 -21.52
C ASN A 427 -3.30 10.20 -20.00
N ILE A 428 -2.70 11.29 -19.52
CA ILE A 428 -2.50 11.54 -18.08
C ILE A 428 -3.86 11.54 -17.33
N LEU A 429 -4.89 12.12 -17.94
CA LEU A 429 -6.23 12.18 -17.36
C LEU A 429 -7.01 10.85 -17.37
N LEU A 430 -6.47 9.77 -17.96
CA LEU A 430 -7.06 8.43 -17.82
C LEU A 430 -7.10 7.98 -16.35
N LEU A 431 -6.15 8.44 -15.53
CA LEU A 431 -6.10 8.19 -14.09
C LEU A 431 -7.28 8.82 -13.35
N PHE A 432 -7.71 10.01 -13.79
CA PHE A 432 -8.76 10.81 -13.17
C PHE A 432 -9.66 11.48 -14.21
N PRO A 433 -10.57 10.73 -14.85
CA PRO A 433 -11.40 11.26 -15.93
C PRO A 433 -12.20 12.50 -15.50
N ARG A 434 -12.65 12.57 -14.24
CA ARG A 434 -13.41 13.69 -13.69
C ARG A 434 -12.69 15.04 -13.75
N LEU A 435 -11.36 15.08 -13.92
CA LEU A 435 -10.60 16.31 -14.07
C LEU A 435 -10.58 16.89 -15.49
N GLN A 436 -11.04 16.17 -16.51
CA GLN A 436 -11.02 16.67 -17.91
C GLN A 436 -11.72 18.02 -18.12
N PRO A 437 -12.89 18.31 -17.52
CA PRO A 437 -13.55 19.61 -17.71
C PRO A 437 -12.71 20.75 -17.12
N LEU A 438 -12.07 20.51 -15.98
CA LEU A 438 -11.20 21.48 -15.34
C LEU A 438 -9.96 21.75 -16.19
N LEU A 439 -9.34 20.71 -16.77
CA LEU A 439 -8.21 20.88 -17.68
C LEU A 439 -8.62 21.58 -18.98
N ALA A 440 -9.82 21.32 -19.50
CA ALA A 440 -10.33 21.97 -20.71
C ALA A 440 -10.44 23.49 -20.51
N VAL A 441 -11.02 23.92 -19.37
CA VAL A 441 -11.16 25.35 -19.04
C VAL A 441 -9.80 25.99 -18.72
N LEU A 442 -8.98 25.39 -17.87
CA LEU A 442 -7.68 25.98 -17.49
C LEU A 442 -6.67 25.96 -18.65
N GLY A 443 -6.71 24.92 -19.48
CA GLY A 443 -5.86 24.78 -20.66
C GLY A 443 -6.26 25.73 -21.81
N TRP A 444 -7.49 26.23 -21.81
CA TRP A 444 -8.00 27.16 -22.82
C TRP A 444 -7.17 28.45 -22.92
N ASP A 445 -6.82 29.01 -21.77
CA ASP A 445 -6.08 30.27 -21.67
C ASP A 445 -4.61 30.09 -22.07
N LEU A 446 -4.05 28.89 -21.85
CA LEU A 446 -2.68 28.55 -22.26
C LEU A 446 -2.50 28.47 -23.79
N LEU A 447 -3.61 28.37 -24.54
CA LEU A 447 -3.63 28.26 -26.00
C LEU A 447 -4.11 29.56 -26.68
N SER A 448 -3.90 30.72 -26.04
CA SER A 448 -4.25 32.04 -26.59
C SER A 448 -3.73 32.22 -28.03
N GLY A 449 -4.62 32.59 -28.96
CA GLY A 449 -4.29 32.82 -30.37
C GLY A 449 -4.29 31.57 -31.25
N LYS A 450 -4.42 30.35 -30.69
CA LYS A 450 -4.34 29.08 -31.43
C LYS A 450 -5.70 28.37 -31.44
N THR A 451 -6.61 28.83 -32.30
CA THR A 451 -8.00 28.33 -32.37
C THR A 451 -8.09 26.86 -32.78
N ASP A 452 -7.21 26.39 -33.67
CA ASP A 452 -7.13 24.97 -34.05
C ASP A 452 -6.80 24.06 -32.87
N LEU A 453 -5.85 24.48 -32.02
CA LEU A 453 -5.47 23.71 -30.83
C LEU A 453 -6.55 23.78 -29.76
N ARG A 454 -7.20 24.93 -29.58
CA ARG A 454 -8.38 25.07 -28.70
C ARG A 454 -9.51 24.14 -29.13
N ARG A 455 -9.78 24.05 -30.43
CA ARG A 455 -10.77 23.13 -31.00
C ARG A 455 -10.39 21.67 -30.71
N LYS A 456 -9.14 21.27 -30.98
CA LYS A 456 -8.64 19.92 -30.68
C LYS A 456 -8.68 19.59 -29.19
N LEU A 457 -8.35 20.55 -28.31
CA LEU A 457 -8.41 20.39 -26.85
C LEU A 457 -9.84 20.06 -26.41
N MET A 458 -10.81 20.85 -26.86
CA MET A 458 -12.23 20.60 -26.56
C MET A 458 -12.66 19.24 -27.12
N GLN A 459 -12.35 18.91 -28.38
CA GLN A 459 -12.71 17.61 -28.96
C GLN A 459 -12.17 16.40 -28.18
N LEU A 460 -10.97 16.49 -27.62
CA LEU A 460 -10.36 15.42 -26.85
C LEU A 460 -10.94 15.30 -25.43
N LEU A 461 -11.15 16.44 -24.76
CA LEU A 461 -11.50 16.48 -23.33
C LEU A 461 -13.00 16.67 -23.03
N TRP A 462 -13.76 17.24 -23.97
CA TRP A 462 -15.16 17.62 -23.79
C TRP A 462 -15.98 17.57 -25.09
N THR A 463 -16.91 16.60 -25.16
CA THR A 463 -17.97 16.57 -26.19
C THR A 463 -19.32 16.45 -25.50
N SER A 464 -20.40 16.97 -26.06
CA SER A 464 -21.74 16.93 -25.42
C SER A 464 -22.21 15.51 -25.07
N LYS A 465 -21.82 14.50 -25.87
CA LYS A 465 -22.06 13.07 -25.59
C LYS A 465 -21.21 12.50 -24.42
N SER A 466 -20.18 13.21 -23.96
CA SER A 466 -19.32 12.79 -22.85
C SER A 466 -19.96 12.97 -21.46
N GLN A 467 -20.98 13.83 -21.33
CA GLN A 467 -21.79 13.93 -20.10
C GLN A 467 -22.59 12.64 -19.86
N VAL A 468 -23.15 12.04 -20.91
CA VAL A 468 -24.01 10.84 -20.80
C VAL A 468 -23.21 9.61 -20.39
N LEU A 469 -22.02 9.39 -20.97
CA LEU A 469 -21.17 8.24 -20.66
C LEU A 469 -20.58 8.30 -19.23
N ARG A 470 -20.30 9.49 -18.69
CA ARG A 470 -19.77 9.66 -17.32
C ARG A 470 -20.80 9.41 -16.22
N LEU A 471 -22.07 9.65 -16.53
CA LEU A 471 -23.18 9.41 -15.61
C LEU A 471 -23.52 7.92 -15.50
N GLU A 472 -23.23 7.11 -16.53
CA GLU A 472 -23.43 5.65 -16.50
C GLU A 472 -22.39 4.92 -15.63
N ASP A 473 -21.13 5.39 -15.58
CA ASP A 473 -20.04 4.74 -14.83
C ASP A 473 -20.06 4.98 -13.30
N SER A 474 -21.03 5.73 -12.75
CA SER A 474 -21.10 5.99 -11.29
C SER A 474 -22.50 5.84 -10.69
N PRO A 475 -22.97 4.61 -10.39
CA PRO A 475 -24.28 4.38 -9.78
C PRO A 475 -24.34 4.72 -8.27
N HIS A 476 -23.27 5.22 -7.64
CA HIS A 476 -23.14 5.26 -6.17
C HIS A 476 -23.07 6.65 -5.53
N TYR A 477 -23.16 7.74 -6.30
CA TYR A 477 -23.43 9.06 -5.72
C TYR A 477 -24.86 9.46 -6.05
N GLY A 478 -25.77 9.10 -5.15
CA GLY A 478 -27.17 9.51 -5.21
C GLY A 478 -27.28 11.01 -5.07
N ASN A 479 -27.58 11.68 -6.17
CA ASN A 479 -28.74 12.57 -6.32
C ASN A 479 -28.64 13.21 -7.70
N ARG A 480 -29.71 13.07 -8.49
CA ARG A 480 -30.02 13.97 -9.60
C ARG A 480 -30.34 15.36 -9.01
N SER A 481 -29.37 16.04 -8.42
CA SER A 481 -29.51 17.48 -8.22
C SER A 481 -29.29 18.11 -9.59
N ASP A 482 -30.31 18.78 -10.10
CA ASP A 482 -30.37 19.56 -11.34
C ASP A 482 -29.34 20.72 -11.43
N GLU A 483 -28.25 20.67 -10.65
CA GLU A 483 -27.18 21.66 -10.64
C GLU A 483 -26.10 21.24 -11.63
N VAL A 484 -26.18 21.76 -12.85
CA VAL A 484 -25.12 21.67 -13.86
C VAL A 484 -23.84 22.25 -13.25
N SER A 485 -22.76 21.46 -13.23
CA SER A 485 -21.44 21.91 -12.75
C SER A 485 -21.02 23.17 -13.50
N CYS A 486 -20.63 24.23 -12.77
CA CYS A 486 -20.21 25.50 -13.36
C CYS A 486 -19.07 25.31 -14.37
N VAL A 487 -18.17 24.36 -14.13
CA VAL A 487 -17.03 24.06 -15.02
C VAL A 487 -17.51 23.37 -16.30
N GLU A 488 -18.45 22.44 -16.20
CA GLU A 488 -19.02 21.77 -17.37
C GLU A 488 -19.80 22.75 -18.25
N HIS A 489 -20.56 23.66 -17.62
CA HIS A 489 -21.20 24.74 -18.36
C HIS A 489 -20.20 25.64 -19.08
N LEU A 490 -19.09 26.00 -18.42
CA LEU A 490 -18.04 26.78 -19.07
C LEU A 490 -17.47 26.03 -20.28
N CYS A 491 -17.27 24.71 -20.21
CA CYS A 491 -16.86 23.93 -21.37
C CYS A 491 -17.89 24.02 -22.52
N ASP A 492 -19.19 23.90 -22.23
CA ASP A 492 -20.23 24.05 -23.25
C ASP A 492 -20.23 25.46 -23.85
N LEU A 493 -20.01 26.49 -23.03
CA LEU A 493 -19.91 27.87 -23.47
C LEU A 493 -18.68 28.09 -24.37
N LEU A 494 -17.54 27.49 -24.05
CA LEU A 494 -16.33 27.57 -24.87
C LEU A 494 -16.51 26.84 -26.21
N CYS A 495 -17.15 25.67 -26.22
CA CYS A 495 -17.54 24.98 -27.45
C CYS A 495 -18.48 25.85 -28.31
N TYR A 496 -19.49 26.46 -27.68
CA TYR A 496 -20.40 27.38 -28.34
C TYR A 496 -19.67 28.57 -28.99
N GLN A 497 -18.74 29.20 -28.25
CA GLN A 497 -17.95 30.33 -28.75
C GLN A 497 -17.04 29.93 -29.93
N LEU A 498 -16.47 28.72 -29.93
CA LEU A 498 -15.70 28.19 -31.07
C LEU A 498 -16.56 27.93 -32.30
N ASP A 499 -17.76 27.40 -32.11
CA ASP A 499 -18.69 27.16 -33.21
C ASP A 499 -19.13 28.49 -33.82
N LEU A 500 -19.40 29.49 -32.98
CA LEU A 500 -19.74 30.84 -33.42
C LEU A 500 -18.60 31.52 -34.19
N ALA A 501 -17.38 31.43 -33.67
CA ALA A 501 -16.18 31.94 -34.33
C ALA A 501 -15.96 31.26 -35.70
N SER A 502 -16.13 29.94 -35.79
CA SER A 502 -16.00 29.22 -37.06
C SER A 502 -17.07 29.61 -38.06
N PHE A 503 -18.33 29.78 -37.62
CA PHE A 503 -19.40 30.24 -38.49
C PHE A 503 -19.06 31.59 -39.14
N VAL A 504 -18.59 32.55 -38.33
CA VAL A 504 -18.20 33.87 -38.84
C VAL A 504 -17.03 33.77 -39.82
N ALA A 505 -16.05 32.92 -39.52
CA ALA A 505 -14.94 32.63 -40.44
C ALA A 505 -15.41 31.97 -41.75
N CYS A 506 -16.39 31.06 -41.72
CA CYS A 506 -17.02 30.48 -42.92
C CYS A 506 -17.63 31.57 -43.81
N VAL A 507 -18.47 32.40 -43.20
CA VAL A 507 -19.26 33.40 -43.93
C VAL A 507 -18.32 34.44 -44.56
N ASN A 508 -17.32 34.91 -43.81
CA ASN A 508 -16.33 35.86 -44.32
C ASN A 508 -15.44 35.28 -45.42
N SER A 509 -15.19 33.96 -45.40
CA SER A 509 -14.45 33.26 -46.45
C SER A 509 -15.32 32.77 -47.62
N GLY A 510 -16.63 33.02 -47.59
CA GLY A 510 -17.57 32.57 -48.61
C GLY A 510 -17.86 31.07 -48.63
N LYS A 511 -17.48 30.33 -47.57
CA LYS A 511 -17.74 28.89 -47.41
C LYS A 511 -19.08 28.66 -46.70
N SER A 512 -19.75 27.54 -47.00
CA SER A 512 -20.95 27.13 -46.26
C SER A 512 -20.58 26.50 -44.92
N TRP A 513 -21.24 26.93 -43.86
CA TRP A 513 -21.17 26.30 -42.53
C TRP A 513 -22.28 25.24 -42.39
N SER A 514 -22.05 24.22 -41.56
CA SER A 514 -23.08 23.19 -41.27
C SER A 514 -23.08 22.80 -39.81
N LEU A 515 -24.25 22.42 -39.29
CA LEU A 515 -24.41 21.90 -37.93
C LEU A 515 -23.62 20.61 -37.67
N LYS A 516 -23.25 19.86 -38.72
CA LYS A 516 -22.45 18.62 -38.60
C LYS A 516 -21.03 18.88 -38.12
N SER A 517 -20.48 20.06 -38.37
CA SER A 517 -19.15 20.48 -37.93
C SER A 517 -19.11 21.14 -36.55
N SER A 518 -20.25 21.26 -35.86
CA SER A 518 -20.33 21.85 -34.51
C SER A 518 -19.70 20.92 -33.47
N LEU A 519 -18.92 21.49 -32.55
CA LEU A 519 -18.36 20.78 -31.41
C LEU A 519 -19.43 20.32 -30.42
N LEU A 520 -20.48 21.12 -30.24
CA LEU A 520 -21.61 20.81 -29.36
C LEU A 520 -22.48 19.67 -29.89
N LEU A 521 -22.57 19.51 -31.20
CA LEU A 521 -23.47 18.53 -31.83
C LEU A 521 -22.74 17.33 -32.44
N SER A 522 -21.43 17.44 -32.71
CA SER A 522 -20.63 16.33 -33.20
C SER A 522 -20.22 15.37 -32.08
N GLY A 523 -20.43 14.07 -32.29
CA GLY A 523 -19.83 13.04 -31.45
C GLY A 523 -18.35 12.81 -31.81
N LYS A 524 -17.65 11.97 -31.02
CA LYS A 524 -16.28 11.51 -31.31
C LYS A 524 -16.09 10.85 -32.70
N GLU A 525 -17.17 10.60 -33.43
CA GLU A 525 -17.19 10.01 -34.78
C GLU A 525 -16.53 10.91 -35.86
N TYR A 526 -16.39 12.22 -35.63
CA TYR A 526 -15.71 13.13 -36.56
C TYR A 526 -14.17 13.01 -36.56
N MET A 527 -13.56 12.26 -35.63
CA MET A 527 -12.11 12.05 -35.59
C MET A 527 -11.61 11.05 -36.65
N GLN A 528 -12.48 10.20 -37.21
CA GLN A 528 -12.09 9.14 -38.16
C GLN A 528 -12.24 9.54 -39.63
N GLN A 529 -13.03 10.57 -39.95
CA GLN A 529 -12.99 11.23 -41.25
C GLN A 529 -11.85 12.24 -41.19
N GLY A 530 -10.77 11.95 -41.90
CA GLY A 530 -9.56 12.77 -41.91
C GLY A 530 -9.89 14.25 -42.04
N ASN A 531 -9.07 15.07 -41.36
CA ASN A 531 -8.93 16.50 -41.61
C ASN A 531 -8.75 16.73 -43.13
N GLU A 532 -9.85 16.84 -43.88
CA GLU A 532 -9.84 17.81 -44.95
C GLU A 532 -9.77 19.15 -44.22
N ASP A 533 -8.58 19.74 -44.25
CA ASP A 533 -8.25 21.02 -43.65
C ASP A 533 -9.33 22.03 -44.01
N ALA A 534 -10.33 22.14 -43.14
CA ALA A 534 -11.19 23.30 -43.09
C ALA A 534 -10.28 24.42 -42.63
N HIS A 535 -9.55 25.02 -43.56
CA HIS A 535 -8.77 26.23 -43.36
C HIS A 535 -9.77 27.31 -42.93
N TRP A 536 -9.99 27.37 -41.63
CA TRP A 536 -10.61 28.47 -40.93
C TRP A 536 -9.59 29.59 -40.87
N ASP A 537 -10.05 30.83 -41.04
CA ASP A 537 -9.20 31.98 -40.89
C ASP A 537 -8.95 32.22 -39.39
N PRO A 538 -7.76 31.89 -38.84
CA PRO A 538 -7.53 31.97 -37.40
C PRO A 538 -7.56 33.41 -36.91
N PHE A 539 -7.32 34.40 -37.78
CA PHE A 539 -7.40 35.81 -37.42
C PHE A 539 -8.85 36.20 -37.12
N VAL A 540 -9.78 35.84 -38.02
CA VAL A 540 -11.21 36.12 -37.84
C VAL A 540 -11.76 35.38 -36.62
N GLU A 541 -11.40 34.10 -36.45
CA GLU A 541 -11.87 33.32 -35.29
C GLU A 541 -11.39 33.94 -33.96
N ASN A 542 -10.10 34.28 -33.84
CA ASN A 542 -9.57 34.90 -32.62
C ASN A 542 -10.20 36.27 -32.34
N PHE A 543 -10.42 37.08 -33.37
CA PHE A 543 -11.08 38.38 -33.23
C PHE A 543 -12.51 38.24 -32.68
N VAL A 544 -13.26 37.26 -33.20
CA VAL A 544 -14.61 36.95 -32.72
C VAL A 544 -14.57 36.46 -31.27
N LEU A 545 -13.65 35.55 -30.92
CA LEU A 545 -13.48 35.07 -29.54
C LEU A 545 -13.14 36.21 -28.56
N GLU A 546 -12.27 37.15 -28.95
CA GLU A 546 -11.94 38.32 -28.14
C GLU A 546 -13.18 39.21 -27.90
N ARG A 547 -13.99 39.45 -28.95
CA ARG A 547 -15.25 40.21 -28.85
C ARG A 547 -16.27 39.51 -27.95
N LEU A 548 -16.39 38.18 -28.05
CA LEU A 548 -17.32 37.37 -27.24
C LEU A 548 -16.97 37.34 -25.76
N SER A 549 -15.72 37.65 -25.38
CA SER A 549 -15.33 37.79 -23.97
C SER A 549 -15.93 39.03 -23.29
N VAL A 550 -16.33 40.05 -24.07
CA VAL A 550 -16.82 41.35 -23.57
C VAL A 550 -18.27 41.62 -23.94
N GLN A 551 -18.75 41.08 -25.06
CA GLN A 551 -20.06 41.41 -25.65
C GLN A 551 -20.96 40.19 -25.77
N SER A 552 -22.28 40.43 -25.90
CA SER A 552 -23.23 39.33 -26.13
C SER A 552 -23.01 38.67 -27.50
N PRO A 553 -23.23 37.35 -27.62
CA PRO A 553 -23.12 36.64 -28.90
C PRO A 553 -23.91 37.28 -30.04
N LEU A 554 -25.12 37.75 -29.71
CA LEU A 554 -26.02 38.45 -30.63
C LEU A 554 -25.38 39.73 -31.19
N ARG A 555 -24.78 40.56 -30.32
CA ARG A 555 -24.11 41.80 -30.77
C ARG A 555 -22.92 41.49 -31.67
N VAL A 556 -22.08 40.54 -31.27
CA VAL A 556 -20.88 40.17 -32.05
C VAL A 556 -21.27 39.63 -33.43
N LEU A 557 -22.30 38.78 -33.50
CA LEU A 557 -22.79 38.24 -34.77
C LEU A 557 -23.17 39.34 -35.76
N PHE A 558 -23.93 40.35 -35.33
CA PHE A 558 -24.41 41.39 -36.24
C PHE A 558 -23.39 42.50 -36.50
N ASP A 559 -22.45 42.72 -35.60
CA ASP A 559 -21.32 43.64 -35.84
C ASP A 559 -20.36 43.07 -36.89
N VAL A 560 -20.14 41.74 -36.89
CA VAL A 560 -19.18 41.09 -37.80
C VAL A 560 -19.84 40.54 -39.07
N VAL A 561 -21.09 40.09 -39.00
CA VAL A 561 -21.88 39.58 -40.14
C VAL A 561 -23.22 40.31 -40.21
N PRO A 562 -23.26 41.55 -40.75
CA PRO A 562 -24.49 42.35 -40.78
C PRO A 562 -25.62 41.72 -41.60
N SER A 563 -25.30 40.92 -42.61
CA SER A 563 -26.23 40.28 -43.56
C SER A 563 -26.47 38.79 -43.28
N ILE A 564 -26.39 38.37 -42.02
CA ILE A 564 -26.71 36.99 -41.63
C ILE A 564 -28.17 36.64 -41.98
N LYS A 565 -28.44 35.40 -42.36
CA LYS A 565 -29.81 34.93 -42.62
C LYS A 565 -30.53 34.63 -41.31
N PHE A 566 -31.84 34.85 -41.27
CA PHE A 566 -32.65 34.58 -40.08
C PHE A 566 -32.50 33.13 -39.59
N GLN A 567 -32.51 32.16 -40.52
CA GLN A 567 -32.38 30.74 -40.18
C GLN A 567 -31.04 30.44 -39.47
N ASP A 568 -29.94 30.91 -40.04
CA ASP A 568 -28.60 30.72 -39.47
C ASP A 568 -28.48 31.42 -38.10
N ALA A 569 -29.06 32.62 -37.94
CA ALA A 569 -29.05 33.36 -36.69
C ALA A 569 -29.83 32.65 -35.57
N ILE A 570 -31.02 32.11 -35.89
CA ILE A 570 -31.82 31.35 -34.92
C ILE A 570 -31.14 30.03 -34.57
N GLU A 571 -30.57 29.32 -35.52
CA GLU A 571 -29.81 28.08 -35.26
C GLU A 571 -28.63 28.36 -34.30
N LEU A 572 -27.87 29.42 -34.53
CA LEU A 572 -26.75 29.82 -33.67
C LEU A 572 -27.19 30.28 -32.27
N ILE A 573 -28.30 30.99 -32.13
CA ILE A 573 -28.81 31.39 -30.80
C ILE A 573 -29.36 30.19 -30.04
N SER A 574 -30.04 29.28 -30.74
CA SER A 574 -30.61 28.05 -30.18
C SER A 574 -29.53 27.12 -29.61
N MET A 575 -28.34 27.09 -30.22
CA MET A 575 -27.19 26.30 -29.74
C MET A 575 -26.55 26.78 -28.44
N GLN A 576 -26.89 27.98 -27.94
CA GLN A 576 -26.31 28.47 -26.69
C GLN A 576 -26.59 27.45 -25.55
N PRO A 577 -25.70 27.26 -24.58
CA PRO A 577 -25.99 26.40 -23.42
C PRO A 577 -26.93 27.10 -22.42
N ILE A 578 -27.87 26.34 -21.82
CA ILE A 578 -28.82 26.83 -20.79
C ILE A 578 -28.38 26.29 -19.42
N THR A 579 -28.23 27.16 -18.43
CA THR A 579 -27.86 26.78 -17.04
C THR A 579 -28.94 27.00 -16.02
N SER A 580 -29.91 27.85 -16.35
CA SER A 580 -30.90 28.33 -15.41
C SER A 580 -32.13 28.81 -16.14
N ASN A 581 -33.24 28.89 -15.42
CA ASN A 581 -34.46 29.51 -15.94
C ASN A 581 -34.19 30.93 -16.45
N LEU A 582 -33.35 31.71 -15.77
CA LEU A 582 -32.99 33.06 -16.22
C LEU A 582 -32.25 33.04 -17.57
N SER A 583 -31.31 32.12 -17.77
CA SER A 583 -30.61 31.99 -19.06
C SER A 583 -31.54 31.54 -20.19
N ALA A 584 -32.53 30.69 -19.89
CA ALA A 584 -33.56 30.28 -20.85
C ALA A 584 -34.45 31.47 -21.23
N TRP A 585 -34.83 32.31 -20.26
CA TRP A 585 -35.58 33.55 -20.50
C TRP A 585 -34.78 34.54 -21.35
N ARG A 586 -33.49 34.73 -21.08
CA ARG A 586 -32.62 35.60 -21.90
C ARG A 586 -32.51 35.13 -23.34
N ARG A 587 -32.41 33.81 -23.58
CA ARG A 587 -32.45 33.28 -24.95
C ARG A 587 -33.77 33.57 -25.63
N MET A 588 -34.89 33.43 -24.91
CA MET A 588 -36.20 33.75 -25.45
C MET A 588 -36.28 35.24 -25.84
N GLU A 589 -35.75 36.13 -25.01
CA GLU A 589 -35.62 37.57 -25.32
C GLU A 589 -34.74 37.80 -26.56
N ASP A 590 -33.59 37.11 -26.68
CA ASP A 590 -32.72 37.20 -27.85
C ASP A 590 -33.43 36.74 -29.14
N ILE A 591 -34.23 35.66 -29.07
CA ILE A 591 -35.06 35.18 -30.20
C ILE A 591 -36.15 36.20 -30.56
N GLU A 592 -36.78 36.83 -29.56
CA GLU A 592 -37.76 37.89 -29.81
C GLU A 592 -37.12 39.10 -30.51
N LEU A 593 -35.93 39.52 -30.05
CA LEU A 593 -35.16 40.58 -30.69
C LEU A 593 -34.80 40.23 -32.14
N MET A 594 -34.52 38.96 -32.43
CA MET A 594 -34.31 38.49 -33.81
C MET A 594 -35.55 38.67 -34.66
N HIS A 595 -36.70 38.17 -34.21
CA HIS A 595 -37.95 38.36 -34.95
C HIS A 595 -38.28 39.84 -35.16
N MET A 596 -38.04 40.71 -34.17
CA MET A 596 -38.26 42.16 -34.31
C MET A 596 -37.36 42.78 -35.37
N ARG A 597 -36.07 42.44 -35.36
CA ARG A 597 -35.10 42.95 -36.35
C ARG A 597 -35.51 42.56 -37.77
N TYR A 598 -35.76 41.27 -38.02
CA TYR A 598 -36.10 40.81 -39.37
C TYR A 598 -37.49 41.27 -39.81
N ALA A 599 -38.44 41.46 -38.88
CA ALA A 599 -39.69 42.16 -39.17
C ALA A 599 -39.43 43.59 -39.68
N LEU A 600 -38.59 44.36 -38.97
CA LEU A 600 -38.23 45.72 -39.41
C LEU A 600 -37.50 45.72 -40.75
N GLU A 601 -36.58 44.77 -40.97
CA GLU A 601 -35.89 44.61 -42.25
C GLU A 601 -36.86 44.29 -43.39
N SER A 602 -37.77 43.33 -43.21
CA SER A 602 -38.83 43.03 -44.18
C SER A 602 -39.76 44.22 -44.43
N ALA A 603 -40.07 45.01 -43.39
CA ALA A 603 -40.88 46.22 -43.54
C ALA A 603 -40.15 47.30 -44.38
N VAL A 604 -38.86 47.53 -44.13
CA VAL A 604 -38.03 48.46 -44.91
C VAL A 604 -37.90 48.00 -46.36
N LEU A 605 -37.66 46.70 -46.58
CA LEU A 605 -37.59 46.12 -47.93
C LEU A 605 -38.94 46.22 -48.67
N ALA A 606 -40.06 45.94 -47.99
CA ALA A 606 -41.39 46.10 -48.57
C ALA A 606 -41.68 47.56 -48.94
N LEU A 607 -41.37 48.52 -48.05
CA LEU A 607 -41.53 49.95 -48.31
C LEU A 607 -40.64 50.43 -49.48
N GLY A 608 -39.39 49.97 -49.54
CA GLY A 608 -38.48 50.30 -50.63
C GLY A 608 -38.94 49.75 -51.99
N GLU A 609 -39.50 48.53 -52.03
CA GLU A 609 -40.11 47.99 -53.26
C GLU A 609 -41.41 48.70 -53.63
N MET A 610 -42.24 49.08 -52.64
CA MET A 610 -43.43 49.91 -52.88
C MET A 610 -43.08 51.27 -53.48
N GLU A 611 -42.02 51.93 -52.99
CA GLU A 611 -41.54 53.21 -53.51
C GLU A 611 -41.09 53.09 -54.97
N LYS A 612 -40.35 52.03 -55.32
CA LYS A 612 -39.94 51.76 -56.70
C LYS A 612 -41.14 51.52 -57.63
N ASN A 613 -42.16 50.82 -57.15
CA ASN A 613 -43.39 50.55 -57.91
C ASN A 613 -44.26 51.81 -58.14
N ILE A 614 -44.07 52.88 -57.37
CA ILE A 614 -44.73 54.18 -57.60
C ILE A 614 -44.04 54.95 -58.76
N GLY A 615 -42.75 54.70 -59.01
CA GLY A 615 -41.97 55.34 -60.07
C GLY A 615 -42.00 54.63 -61.44
N GLU A 616 -42.14 53.30 -61.46
CA GLU A 616 -42.22 52.49 -62.69
C GLU A 616 -43.57 51.76 -62.73
N GLY A 617 -44.45 52.12 -63.66
CA GLY A 617 -45.87 51.73 -63.71
C GLY A 617 -46.22 50.26 -63.92
N VAL A 618 -45.30 49.32 -63.68
CA VAL A 618 -45.58 47.87 -63.56
C VAL A 618 -44.66 47.30 -62.48
N GLY A 619 -45.12 47.38 -61.23
CA GLY A 619 -44.37 46.92 -60.06
C GLY A 619 -44.36 45.40 -59.91
N ASN A 620 -43.28 44.88 -59.31
CA ASN A 620 -43.10 43.45 -59.01
C ASN A 620 -43.94 43.08 -57.76
N ASP A 621 -45.27 43.11 -57.87
CA ASP A 621 -46.24 42.91 -56.76
C ASP A 621 -45.99 41.64 -55.93
N GLN A 622 -45.39 40.62 -56.56
CA GLN A 622 -45.10 39.34 -55.94
C GLN A 622 -43.95 39.42 -54.91
N ILE A 623 -42.94 40.26 -55.13
CA ILE A 623 -41.81 40.42 -54.20
C ILE A 623 -42.24 41.22 -52.96
N ASN A 624 -43.02 42.28 -53.17
CA ASN A 624 -43.60 43.07 -52.10
C ASN A 624 -44.55 42.21 -51.21
N SER A 625 -45.38 41.38 -51.83
CA SER A 625 -46.25 40.43 -51.12
C SER A 625 -45.44 39.41 -50.30
N CYS A 626 -44.28 38.95 -50.78
CA CYS A 626 -43.37 38.10 -50.02
C CYS A 626 -42.81 38.80 -48.78
N TYR A 627 -42.29 40.03 -48.90
CA TYR A 627 -41.77 40.77 -47.74
C TYR A 627 -42.85 41.10 -46.70
N LEU A 628 -44.07 41.46 -47.14
CA LEU A 628 -45.19 41.66 -46.21
C LEU A 628 -45.64 40.37 -45.52
N LYS A 629 -45.54 39.23 -46.22
CA LYS A 629 -45.82 37.91 -45.65
C LYS A 629 -44.76 37.54 -44.61
N ASP A 630 -43.49 37.80 -44.88
CA ASP A 630 -42.40 37.55 -43.93
C ASP A 630 -42.50 38.45 -42.70
N LEU A 631 -42.80 39.74 -42.89
CA LEU A 631 -43.13 40.68 -41.81
C LEU A 631 -44.25 40.12 -40.90
N LYS A 632 -45.34 39.67 -41.50
CA LYS A 632 -46.47 39.07 -40.76
C LYS A 632 -46.03 37.83 -39.99
N ASN A 633 -45.24 36.95 -40.60
CA ASN A 633 -44.76 35.73 -39.97
C ASN A 633 -43.88 36.04 -38.74
N HIS A 634 -42.97 37.01 -38.85
CA HIS A 634 -42.12 37.41 -37.72
C HIS A 634 -42.91 38.09 -36.60
N LEU A 635 -43.87 38.97 -36.91
CA LEU A 635 -44.73 39.61 -35.91
C LEU A 635 -45.66 38.61 -35.19
N ASP A 636 -46.21 37.64 -35.93
CA ASP A 636 -47.01 36.57 -35.35
C ASP A 636 -46.18 35.69 -34.40
N ALA A 637 -44.89 35.46 -34.70
CA ALA A 637 -44.00 34.68 -33.86
C ALA A 637 -43.67 35.40 -32.53
N ILE A 638 -43.55 36.73 -32.52
CA ILE A 638 -43.34 37.51 -31.28
C ILE A 638 -44.51 37.36 -30.30
N ASN A 639 -45.74 37.21 -30.80
CA ASN A 639 -46.93 37.13 -29.95
C ASN A 639 -47.29 35.68 -29.52
N ASN A 640 -46.63 34.66 -30.09
CA ASN A 640 -47.00 33.27 -29.86
C ASN A 640 -45.80 32.43 -29.36
N ILE A 641 -45.81 32.08 -28.07
CA ILE A 641 -44.77 31.26 -27.41
C ILE A 641 -44.52 29.94 -28.15
N PHE A 642 -45.56 29.31 -28.71
CA PHE A 642 -45.43 28.04 -29.43
C PHE A 642 -44.68 28.20 -30.77
N ARG A 643 -44.86 29.33 -31.45
CA ARG A 643 -44.13 29.67 -32.69
C ARG A 643 -42.70 30.15 -32.42
N LYS A 644 -42.41 30.72 -31.24
CA LYS A 644 -41.04 30.98 -30.78
C LYS A 644 -40.27 29.69 -30.54
N VAL A 645 -40.94 28.68 -29.96
CA VAL A 645 -40.34 27.37 -29.66
C VAL A 645 -40.26 26.49 -30.91
N SER A 646 -41.18 26.60 -31.88
CA SER A 646 -41.13 25.83 -33.14
C SER A 646 -40.13 26.38 -34.17
N ALA A 647 -39.44 27.48 -33.85
CA ALA A 647 -38.28 27.97 -34.60
C ALA A 647 -36.95 27.40 -34.06
N ILE A 648 -36.99 26.72 -32.91
CA ILE A 648 -35.95 25.85 -32.34
C ILE A 648 -36.17 24.45 -32.90
#